data_AF-A0A946QMQ0-F1
#
_entry.id   AF-A0A946QMQ0-F1
#
_cell.length_a   1.000
_cell.length_b   1.000
_cell.length_c   1.000
_cell.angle_alpha   90.00
_cell.angle_beta   90.00
_cell.angle_gamma   90.00
#
_symmetry.space_group_name_H-M   'P 1'
#
loop_
_entity.id
_entity.type
_entity.pdbx_description
1 polymer ?
#
loop_
_entity_poly.entity_id
_entity_poly.type
_entity_poly.pdbx_seq_one_letter_code
_entity_poly.pdbx_strand_id
1 'polypeptide(L)'
;MHTTGNNNSAPISIIIPIHNAFSHVKQCIDSVLKHTLHPDYSLVLIDDASTDKNILEYLASVQSQHSTRVTVITLEENVGFVQAVNHGFRQTQGRDVVLLNSDTIVYEGWLSRLATIASSHPDTGSITPVSNEASIYSVARDQALLLDKKSLLPDFAHQIAQHNASDPIRIPTAVGFCMYIPWKARQIVGVFNEAFGRGYGEENDWCMRAAAGGFSHYLDTRTFVFHEGGASMLLSGDIHSKDSRTVPEHEALLQKMHPQYVKNIDEFRKNDTTIKKCNNDANAIATQLLRKGKIVIAHVLHNGFSNEKKGGTEQHVQELTNSMTEAEHFILYPVESGVLAATQFNNSVLEVKQHIPIGEPSLISSLEDLQLFTQFLKDNAVSVLHIHQLIGSTFSLISAAKVCGVAVIYSIHDYYALGSPQLLNVDGLYTGVPLHSDICPSNNALTYKEWQDTVRPLLESVDTFIAPSQIAIDIFASVYPFAKDKCLVQEHGTQCFSPYFRLKNHTKNRICFLGYVHASHKGRELISALIPLLIAQGIEVYFLGTSQSEWQEIEEHPDIHFLGHYQKKELSPLLHCINPSIVCLLSNWPETYSYTLTECFRMRIPVCASSQGALRERITRQGGGVILHNENPHSVMRSITESMQEPLHSELCKQIDSMIFPTISEVAAWYFALYTTHQKAQSDTPVVIPPTPSEPDGLENNVLPNFLIIGAQKCGTTWLWKLLSEHPDIYIPGSTECEFFTGEMYENESGISDYSQQFFSGYKGEHAIGEKTASYFWASNDYSSWNSGARKSQPSVPEKAYMTLGKDTKIIVTLRHPVERALSAYCHHLHHGSIAHSGNFLETAKQHGIIHMGFYASHLRKWLEWFPLENIHIIIQEDDVITDPQKTLRNVQAFLGVNDPHIIPDDVSAVLSGAKRIQVGDTLYAYMKHTSATQKKILAIASTDELQKLYDIYLPDIQELEKIIKRPVTSLWTKEQFNAQPPILPCPLPTIAVPTFIANTRKKSFVYSIFSGVKDIWTDFGEPLPKLTRFIRHNILGKTWPVQMPTETP
;
A
#
# COMPACT_ATOMS: atom_id res chain seq x y z
N MET A 1 33.12 18.94 45.82
CA MET A 1 34.56 18.62 45.70
C MET A 1 34.80 18.16 44.27
N HIS A 2 35.38 19.01 43.43
CA HIS A 2 35.81 18.62 42.08
C HIS A 2 37.10 17.82 42.19
N THR A 3 37.02 16.50 42.10
CA THR A 3 38.19 15.67 41.83
C THR A 3 38.48 15.72 40.34
N THR A 4 39.53 16.43 39.97
CA THR A 4 40.22 16.29 38.69
C THR A 4 40.76 14.86 38.58
N GLY A 5 39.97 13.96 37.99
CA GLY A 5 40.41 12.61 37.65
C GLY A 5 41.16 12.63 36.32
N ASN A 6 42.41 12.17 36.32
CA ASN A 6 43.20 11.91 35.12
C ASN A 6 42.41 11.06 34.11
N ASN A 7 42.14 11.61 32.92
CA ASN A 7 41.66 10.86 31.75
C ASN A 7 42.81 9.99 31.20
N ASN A 8 43.10 8.86 31.86
CA ASN A 8 44.04 7.86 31.35
C ASN A 8 43.23 6.71 30.75
N SER A 9 42.53 6.96 29.64
CA SER A 9 41.88 5.88 28.87
C SER A 9 42.97 4.96 28.33
N ALA A 10 42.83 3.64 28.56
CA ALA A 10 43.83 2.69 28.09
C ALA A 10 44.04 2.80 26.57
N PRO A 11 45.27 2.70 26.07
CA PRO A 11 45.53 2.67 24.64
C PRO A 11 44.88 1.43 24.00
N ILE A 12 44.10 1.63 22.94
CA ILE A 12 43.40 0.52 22.24
C ILE A 12 43.97 0.33 20.84
N SER A 13 44.06 -0.90 20.37
CA SER A 13 44.39 -1.25 18.99
C SER A 13 43.26 -2.07 18.36
N ILE A 14 42.72 -1.61 17.23
CA ILE A 14 41.73 -2.35 16.44
C ILE A 14 42.50 -3.18 15.43
N ILE A 15 42.34 -4.49 15.46
CA ILE A 15 42.98 -5.43 14.53
C ILE A 15 41.91 -5.92 13.54
N ILE A 16 42.16 -5.70 12.25
CA ILE A 16 41.28 -6.14 11.17
C ILE A 16 42.08 -7.09 10.26
N PRO A 17 41.81 -8.41 10.28
CA PRO A 17 42.34 -9.34 9.30
C PRO A 17 41.57 -9.21 7.97
N ILE A 18 42.32 -9.17 6.87
CA ILE A 18 41.81 -8.83 5.54
C ILE A 18 42.31 -9.87 4.55
N HIS A 19 41.39 -10.45 3.79
CA HIS A 19 41.70 -11.24 2.60
C HIS A 19 40.60 -10.99 1.56
N ASN A 20 40.94 -10.25 0.50
CA ASN A 20 40.01 -9.92 -0.59
C ASN A 20 38.73 -9.18 -0.10
N ALA A 21 37.67 -9.16 -0.93
CA ALA A 21 36.37 -8.50 -0.64
C ALA A 21 36.42 -6.96 -0.49
N PHE A 22 36.95 -6.27 -1.51
CA PHE A 22 37.17 -4.81 -1.51
C PHE A 22 35.99 -3.98 -0.97
N SER A 23 34.75 -4.23 -1.43
CA SER A 23 33.57 -3.47 -1.02
C SER A 23 33.31 -3.53 0.49
N HIS A 24 33.42 -4.72 1.09
CA HIS A 24 33.20 -4.93 2.52
C HIS A 24 34.35 -4.33 3.34
N VAL A 25 35.59 -4.59 2.93
CA VAL A 25 36.80 -4.05 3.59
C VAL A 25 36.76 -2.53 3.62
N LYS A 26 36.39 -1.90 2.50
CA LYS A 26 36.25 -0.44 2.41
C LYS A 26 35.19 0.07 3.39
N GLN A 27 33.99 -0.52 3.39
CA GLN A 27 32.90 -0.13 4.30
C GLN A 27 33.30 -0.28 5.77
N CYS A 28 33.97 -1.37 6.13
CA CYS A 28 34.45 -1.62 7.49
C CYS A 28 35.45 -0.55 7.93
N ILE A 29 36.52 -0.34 7.16
CA ILE A 29 37.57 0.65 7.48
C ILE A 29 36.99 2.07 7.52
N ASP A 30 36.17 2.46 6.55
CA ASP A 30 35.53 3.78 6.53
C ASP A 30 34.64 3.99 7.76
N SER A 31 33.87 2.98 8.17
CA SER A 31 33.03 3.06 9.36
C SER A 31 33.86 3.21 10.65
N VAL A 32 34.99 2.50 10.75
CA VAL A 32 35.91 2.62 11.89
C VAL A 32 36.52 4.01 11.95
N LEU A 33 37.02 4.53 10.83
CA LEU A 33 37.61 5.87 10.76
C LEU A 33 36.60 6.97 11.07
N LYS A 34 35.34 6.80 10.63
CA LYS A 34 34.26 7.76 10.84
C LYS A 34 33.71 7.76 12.26
N HIS A 35 33.49 6.59 12.85
CA HIS A 35 32.71 6.45 14.08
C HIS A 35 33.53 6.22 15.36
N THR A 36 34.86 6.10 15.25
CA THR A 36 35.74 5.90 16.40
C THR A 36 36.27 7.23 16.94
N LEU A 37 35.70 7.69 18.06
CA LEU A 37 36.07 8.95 18.71
C LEU A 37 37.11 8.80 19.83
N HIS A 38 37.59 7.58 20.10
CA HIS A 38 38.55 7.34 21.18
C HIS A 38 39.87 8.12 20.91
N PRO A 39 40.45 8.82 21.91
CA PRO A 39 41.59 9.69 21.66
C PRO A 39 42.89 8.90 21.37
N ASP A 40 43.07 7.73 21.98
CA ASP A 40 44.27 6.87 21.82
C ASP A 40 43.87 5.50 21.26
N TYR A 41 43.45 5.46 19.98
CA TYR A 41 43.31 4.21 19.23
C TYR A 41 44.28 4.16 18.05
N SER A 42 44.71 2.95 17.71
CA SER A 42 45.43 2.63 16.48
C SER A 42 44.66 1.58 15.67
N LEU A 43 44.75 1.62 14.36
CA LEU A 43 44.17 0.64 13.45
C LEU A 43 45.29 -0.20 12.83
N VAL A 44 45.26 -1.52 13.07
CA VAL A 44 46.23 -2.49 12.58
C VAL A 44 45.54 -3.37 11.56
N LEU A 45 45.82 -3.14 10.29
CA LEU A 45 45.25 -3.86 9.15
C LEU A 45 46.20 -4.99 8.79
N ILE A 46 45.77 -6.24 8.95
CA ILE A 46 46.58 -7.42 8.59
C ILE A 46 46.08 -7.93 7.25
N ASP A 47 46.81 -7.61 6.19
CA ASP A 47 46.55 -8.15 4.86
C ASP A 47 47.13 -9.56 4.75
N ASP A 48 46.25 -10.56 4.80
CA ASP A 48 46.55 -12.00 4.76
C ASP A 48 46.72 -12.48 3.31
N ALA A 49 47.68 -11.86 2.61
CA ALA A 49 48.02 -12.09 1.21
C ALA A 49 46.83 -11.91 0.23
N SER A 50 46.19 -10.74 0.25
CA SER A 50 45.14 -10.39 -0.74
C SER A 50 45.69 -10.38 -2.17
N THR A 51 44.88 -10.85 -3.11
CA THR A 51 45.20 -10.89 -4.54
C THR A 51 44.48 -9.82 -5.35
N ASP A 52 43.44 -9.20 -4.78
CA ASP A 52 42.72 -8.07 -5.36
C ASP A 52 43.55 -6.78 -5.31
N LYS A 53 43.91 -6.26 -6.49
CA LYS A 53 44.69 -5.02 -6.63
C LYS A 53 44.00 -3.81 -6.00
N ASN A 54 42.67 -3.74 -6.05
CA ASN A 54 41.93 -2.61 -5.48
C ASN A 54 42.11 -2.53 -3.97
N ILE A 55 42.26 -3.68 -3.30
CA ILE A 55 42.54 -3.72 -1.86
C ILE A 55 43.95 -3.24 -1.57
N LEU A 56 44.94 -3.73 -2.31
CA LEU A 56 46.33 -3.33 -2.10
C LEU A 56 46.49 -1.81 -2.26
N GLU A 57 45.90 -1.25 -3.31
CA GLU A 57 45.90 0.20 -3.56
C GLU A 57 45.15 0.97 -2.47
N TYR A 58 44.00 0.46 -2.03
CA TYR A 58 43.20 1.08 -0.99
C TYR A 58 43.89 1.06 0.39
N LEU A 59 44.46 -0.07 0.81
CA LEU A 59 45.19 -0.19 2.07
C LEU A 59 46.41 0.75 2.09
N ALA A 60 47.15 0.84 0.97
CA ALA A 60 48.23 1.79 0.83
C ALA A 60 47.75 3.25 0.95
N SER A 61 46.62 3.57 0.31
CA SER A 61 45.98 4.89 0.42
C SER A 61 45.60 5.22 1.86
N VAL A 62 44.91 4.31 2.56
CA VAL A 62 44.45 4.51 3.94
C VAL A 62 45.64 4.71 4.88
N GLN A 63 46.70 3.89 4.74
CA GLN A 63 47.91 4.07 5.53
C GLN A 63 48.59 5.42 5.26
N SER A 64 48.66 5.86 4.00
CA SER A 64 49.25 7.16 3.66
C SER A 64 48.44 8.33 4.23
N GLN A 65 47.09 8.26 4.17
CA GLN A 65 46.21 9.33 4.63
C GLN A 65 46.15 9.41 6.16
N HIS A 66 46.34 8.28 6.85
CA HIS A 66 46.22 8.17 8.30
C HIS A 66 47.48 7.59 8.96
N SER A 67 48.66 7.96 8.48
CA SER A 67 49.95 7.36 8.84
C SER A 67 50.32 7.41 10.33
N THR A 68 49.69 8.30 11.11
CA THR A 68 49.90 8.41 12.55
C THR A 68 49.06 7.42 13.37
N ARG A 69 48.07 6.77 12.76
CA ARG A 69 47.09 5.90 13.43
C ARG A 69 46.87 4.56 12.74
N VAL A 70 47.16 4.43 11.45
CA VAL A 70 46.94 3.21 10.67
C VAL A 70 48.28 2.56 10.32
N THR A 71 48.38 1.26 10.59
CA THR A 71 49.51 0.41 10.19
C THR A 71 48.97 -0.76 9.37
N VAL A 72 49.45 -0.94 8.14
CA VAL A 72 49.18 -2.14 7.33
C VAL A 72 50.36 -3.09 7.45
N ILE A 73 50.06 -4.38 7.66
CA ILE A 73 51.02 -5.47 7.69
C ILE A 73 50.57 -6.49 6.66
N THR A 74 51.35 -6.66 5.59
CA THR A 74 51.09 -7.64 4.54
C THR A 74 51.87 -8.92 4.82
N LEU A 75 51.17 -10.05 4.83
CA LEU A 75 51.74 -11.39 4.97
C LEU A 75 52.10 -11.97 3.59
N GLU A 76 53.13 -12.83 3.55
CA GLU A 76 53.62 -13.41 2.29
C GLU A 76 52.70 -14.49 1.72
N GLU A 77 51.95 -15.18 2.59
CA GLU A 77 51.01 -16.24 2.23
C GLU A 77 49.71 -16.10 3.05
N ASN A 78 48.61 -16.64 2.52
CA ASN A 78 47.32 -16.67 3.23
C ASN A 78 47.38 -17.74 4.33
N VAL A 79 47.63 -17.29 5.55
CA VAL A 79 47.77 -18.11 6.77
C VAL A 79 46.44 -18.31 7.50
N GLY A 80 45.39 -17.60 7.11
CA GLY A 80 44.06 -17.66 7.68
C GLY A 80 43.88 -16.80 8.94
N PHE A 81 42.63 -16.71 9.38
CA PHE A 81 42.19 -15.77 10.43
C PHE A 81 43.00 -15.89 11.73
N VAL A 82 43.18 -17.12 12.25
CA VAL A 82 43.83 -17.36 13.54
C VAL A 82 45.26 -16.82 13.55
N GLN A 83 46.04 -17.15 12.53
CA GLN A 83 47.43 -16.73 12.43
C GLN A 83 47.55 -15.23 12.13
N ALA A 84 46.70 -14.69 11.24
CA ALA A 84 46.65 -13.25 10.96
C ALA A 84 46.35 -12.43 12.24
N VAL A 85 45.38 -12.86 13.05
CA VAL A 85 45.08 -12.26 14.36
C VAL A 85 46.27 -12.40 15.32
N ASN A 86 46.91 -13.56 15.38
CA ASN A 86 48.10 -13.76 16.21
C ASN A 86 49.27 -12.86 15.81
N HIS A 87 49.44 -12.57 14.50
CA HIS A 87 50.37 -11.56 14.02
C HIS A 87 50.02 -10.16 14.56
N GLY A 88 48.76 -9.75 14.46
CA GLY A 88 48.30 -8.50 15.05
C GLY A 88 48.49 -8.44 16.57
N PHE A 89 48.28 -9.54 17.29
CA PHE A 89 48.52 -9.59 18.73
C PHE A 89 49.97 -9.30 19.09
N ARG A 90 50.94 -9.85 18.33
CA ARG A 90 52.37 -9.61 18.58
C ARG A 90 52.77 -8.13 18.41
N GLN A 91 52.04 -7.38 17.59
CA GLN A 91 52.33 -5.97 17.28
C GLN A 91 51.68 -4.96 18.23
N THR A 92 50.82 -5.42 19.13
CA THR A 92 49.96 -4.56 19.96
C THR A 92 50.27 -4.69 21.45
N GLN A 93 51.51 -5.06 21.82
CA GLN A 93 51.87 -5.27 23.23
C GLN A 93 51.65 -4.01 24.09
N GLY A 94 51.14 -4.21 25.31
CA GLY A 94 50.84 -3.10 26.23
C GLY A 94 49.56 -2.32 25.89
N ARG A 95 48.80 -2.75 24.88
CA ARG A 95 47.53 -2.13 24.46
C ARG A 95 46.38 -3.12 24.58
N ASP A 96 45.21 -2.60 24.94
CA ASP A 96 43.95 -3.32 24.79
C ASP A 96 43.67 -3.53 23.29
N VAL A 97 42.95 -4.59 22.94
CA VAL A 97 42.71 -4.92 21.54
C VAL A 97 41.22 -5.07 21.26
N VAL A 98 40.79 -4.63 20.09
CA VAL A 98 39.51 -5.04 19.50
C VAL A 98 39.80 -5.83 18.24
N LEU A 99 39.35 -7.08 18.20
CA LEU A 99 39.28 -7.85 16.96
C LEU A 99 38.01 -7.45 16.23
N LEU A 100 38.12 -7.11 14.95
CA LEU A 100 36.98 -6.70 14.14
C LEU A 100 37.09 -7.35 12.76
N ASN A 101 36.07 -8.09 12.35
CA ASN A 101 36.02 -8.69 11.02
C ASN A 101 35.90 -7.62 9.93
N SER A 102 36.47 -7.91 8.77
CA SER A 102 36.51 -7.01 7.61
C SER A 102 35.16 -6.83 6.91
N ASP A 103 34.12 -7.59 7.28
CA ASP A 103 32.74 -7.51 6.77
C ASP A 103 31.75 -6.95 7.80
N THR A 104 32.24 -6.06 8.67
CA THR A 104 31.45 -5.38 9.70
C THR A 104 31.29 -3.89 9.43
N ILE A 105 30.26 -3.26 10.01
CA ILE A 105 30.06 -1.81 10.03
C ILE A 105 29.79 -1.39 11.47
N VAL A 106 30.61 -0.47 11.98
CA VAL A 106 30.48 0.09 13.32
C VAL A 106 29.80 1.47 13.29
N TYR A 107 29.12 1.83 14.38
CA TYR A 107 28.37 3.08 14.51
C TYR A 107 28.89 3.92 15.69
N GLU A 108 28.40 5.16 15.80
CA GLU A 108 28.90 6.14 16.75
C GLU A 108 28.95 5.63 18.21
N GLY A 109 30.09 5.84 18.87
CA GLY A 109 30.31 5.51 20.28
C GLY A 109 30.57 4.04 20.60
N TRP A 110 30.65 3.17 19.59
CA TRP A 110 30.85 1.72 19.77
C TRP A 110 32.06 1.39 20.65
N LEU A 111 33.25 1.91 20.30
CA LEU A 111 34.50 1.60 20.99
C LEU A 111 34.49 2.12 22.44
N SER A 112 33.94 3.32 22.65
CA SER A 112 33.88 3.94 23.97
C SER A 112 33.00 3.16 24.94
N ARG A 113 31.88 2.57 24.47
CA ARG A 113 31.01 1.73 25.30
C ARG A 113 31.69 0.42 25.72
N LEU A 114 32.38 -0.24 24.78
CA LEU A 114 33.19 -1.43 25.07
C LEU A 114 34.32 -1.12 26.06
N ALA A 115 35.07 -0.04 25.83
CA ALA A 115 36.15 0.39 26.74
C ALA A 115 35.61 0.75 28.14
N THR A 116 34.43 1.37 28.22
CA THR A 116 33.78 1.69 29.50
C THR A 116 33.51 0.40 30.28
N ILE A 117 32.93 -0.63 29.65
CA ILE A 117 32.69 -1.92 30.31
C ILE A 117 34.00 -2.53 30.83
N ALA A 118 35.06 -2.55 30.02
CA ALA A 118 36.37 -3.08 30.42
C ALA A 118 36.97 -2.35 31.62
N SER A 119 36.76 -1.03 31.70
CA SER A 119 37.22 -0.20 32.82
C SER A 119 36.38 -0.37 34.09
N SER A 120 35.06 -0.56 33.95
CA SER A 120 34.14 -0.74 35.08
C SER A 120 34.13 -2.15 35.64
N HIS A 121 34.60 -3.15 34.89
CA HIS A 121 34.64 -4.56 35.29
C HIS A 121 36.09 -5.08 35.29
N PRO A 122 36.80 -5.00 36.43
CA PRO A 122 38.22 -5.38 36.53
C PRO A 122 38.53 -6.84 36.19
N ASP A 123 37.55 -7.73 36.23
CA ASP A 123 37.64 -9.13 35.84
C ASP A 123 37.37 -9.38 34.34
N THR A 124 37.16 -8.34 33.53
CA THR A 124 36.93 -8.49 32.08
C THR A 124 38.07 -9.23 31.38
N GLY A 125 37.72 -10.35 30.75
CA GLY A 125 38.53 -11.11 29.79
C GLY A 125 38.19 -10.74 28.35
N SER A 126 36.91 -10.67 28.00
CA SER A 126 36.48 -10.14 26.70
C SER A 126 35.08 -9.54 26.70
N ILE A 127 34.79 -8.73 25.69
CA ILE A 127 33.49 -8.10 25.48
C ILE A 127 33.08 -8.22 24.01
N THR A 128 31.84 -8.60 23.75
CA THR A 128 31.24 -8.61 22.41
C THR A 128 30.00 -7.72 22.38
N PRO A 129 29.73 -6.98 21.30
CA PRO A 129 28.46 -6.25 21.11
C PRO A 129 27.37 -7.16 20.53
N VAL A 130 26.12 -6.71 20.56
CA VAL A 130 25.04 -7.33 19.78
C VAL A 130 25.21 -7.04 18.29
N SER A 131 24.67 -7.91 17.43
CA SER A 131 24.74 -7.79 15.97
C SER A 131 23.51 -8.39 15.32
N ASN A 132 23.29 -8.13 14.02
CA ASN A 132 22.35 -8.92 13.22
C ASN A 132 22.81 -10.37 13.05
N GLU A 133 24.13 -10.62 13.07
CA GLU A 133 24.73 -11.96 12.92
C GLU A 133 25.85 -12.19 13.94
N ALA A 134 25.48 -12.55 15.16
CA ALA A 134 26.39 -12.89 16.27
C ALA A 134 25.96 -14.16 17.03
N SER A 135 25.68 -15.26 16.30
CA SER A 135 25.29 -16.55 16.88
C SER A 135 24.10 -16.42 17.85
N ILE A 136 24.30 -16.61 19.16
CA ILE A 136 23.26 -16.54 20.20
C ILE A 136 22.96 -15.11 20.68
N TYR A 137 23.74 -14.12 20.26
CA TYR A 137 23.58 -12.70 20.61
C TYR A 137 23.05 -11.86 19.43
N SER A 138 22.38 -12.54 18.49
CA SER A 138 21.85 -11.85 17.31
C SER A 138 20.53 -11.18 17.61
N VAL A 139 20.37 -9.95 17.14
CA VAL A 139 19.16 -9.15 17.27
C VAL A 139 18.63 -8.73 15.90
N ALA A 140 17.32 -8.50 15.80
CA ALA A 140 16.67 -8.05 14.56
C ALA A 140 16.84 -8.99 13.34
N ARG A 141 17.09 -10.29 13.56
CA ARG A 141 17.24 -11.30 12.48
C ARG A 141 16.01 -11.38 11.57
N ASP A 142 14.82 -11.24 12.13
CA ASP A 142 13.55 -11.36 11.39
C ASP A 142 13.18 -10.06 10.64
N GLN A 143 14.01 -9.01 10.73
CA GLN A 143 13.77 -7.70 10.14
C GLN A 143 14.58 -7.51 8.85
N ALA A 144 14.44 -8.43 7.90
CA ALA A 144 15.16 -8.39 6.62
C ALA A 144 15.06 -7.02 5.92
N LEU A 145 13.88 -6.40 5.94
CA LEU A 145 13.63 -5.06 5.39
C LEU A 145 14.48 -3.95 6.02
N LEU A 146 14.77 -4.03 7.33
CA LEU A 146 15.67 -3.09 8.00
C LEU A 146 17.12 -3.32 7.52
N LEU A 147 17.54 -4.58 7.45
CA LEU A 147 18.90 -4.96 7.07
C LEU A 147 19.20 -4.61 5.59
N ASP A 148 18.20 -4.73 4.71
CA ASP A 148 18.27 -4.29 3.31
C ASP A 148 18.37 -2.75 3.20
N LYS A 149 17.70 -2.03 4.10
CA LYS A 149 17.73 -0.57 4.17
C LYS A 149 18.87 -0.08 5.07
N LYS A 150 20.11 -0.29 4.63
CA LYS A 150 21.34 0.10 5.37
C LYS A 150 21.35 1.57 5.83
N SER A 151 20.61 2.47 5.16
CA SER A 151 20.45 3.88 5.58
C SER A 151 19.76 4.07 6.94
N LEU A 152 18.97 3.10 7.41
CA LEU A 152 18.29 3.15 8.72
C LEU A 152 19.15 2.60 9.86
N LEU A 153 20.25 1.89 9.56
CA LEU A 153 21.09 1.24 10.57
C LEU A 153 21.79 2.22 11.54
N PRO A 154 22.21 3.45 11.14
CA PRO A 154 22.72 4.43 12.09
C PRO A 154 21.68 4.83 13.14
N ASP A 155 20.45 5.13 12.73
CA ASP A 155 19.34 5.47 13.65
C ASP A 155 18.98 4.27 14.53
N PHE A 156 18.99 3.07 13.96
CA PHE A 156 18.78 1.83 14.70
C PHE A 156 19.83 1.62 15.80
N ALA A 157 21.11 1.75 15.46
CA ALA A 157 22.21 1.62 16.43
C ALA A 157 22.14 2.71 17.51
N HIS A 158 21.74 3.93 17.14
CA HIS A 158 21.54 5.03 18.08
C HIS A 158 20.41 4.73 19.08
N GLN A 159 19.26 4.24 18.59
CA GLN A 159 18.13 3.89 19.47
C GLN A 159 18.45 2.70 20.37
N ILE A 160 19.16 1.67 19.87
CA ILE A 160 19.65 0.57 20.72
C ILE A 160 20.51 1.10 21.87
N ALA A 161 21.40 2.05 21.59
CA ALA A 161 22.27 2.64 22.60
C ALA A 161 21.49 3.43 23.67
N GLN A 162 20.35 4.01 23.32
CA GLN A 162 19.49 4.77 24.24
C GLN A 162 18.51 3.90 25.02
N HIS A 163 17.99 2.84 24.39
CA HIS A 163 16.93 2.00 24.96
C HIS A 163 17.48 1.06 26.05
N ASN A 164 18.70 0.55 25.85
CA ASN A 164 19.30 -0.41 26.76
C ASN A 164 20.11 0.31 27.86
N ALA A 165 19.46 0.64 28.99
CA ALA A 165 20.17 1.20 30.15
C ALA A 165 20.80 0.14 31.07
N SER A 166 20.72 -1.14 30.70
CA SER A 166 21.13 -2.27 31.54
C SER A 166 22.65 -2.43 31.62
N ASP A 167 23.12 -2.95 32.76
CA ASP A 167 24.50 -3.42 32.93
C ASP A 167 24.85 -4.51 31.88
N PRO A 168 26.13 -4.64 31.50
CA PRO A 168 26.55 -5.67 30.56
C PRO A 168 26.22 -7.07 31.07
N ILE A 169 25.81 -7.96 30.17
CA ILE A 169 25.39 -9.33 30.54
C ILE A 169 26.64 -10.21 30.60
N ARG A 170 26.83 -10.95 31.70
CA ARG A 170 27.92 -11.93 31.78
C ARG A 170 27.59 -13.12 30.89
N ILE A 171 28.49 -13.46 29.97
CA ILE A 171 28.30 -14.50 28.97
C ILE A 171 29.35 -15.62 29.11
N PRO A 172 29.06 -16.86 28.66
CA PRO A 172 30.01 -17.96 28.71
C PRO A 172 31.18 -17.79 27.74
N THR A 173 30.94 -17.31 26.52
CA THR A 173 31.97 -16.98 25.52
C THR A 173 31.56 -15.77 24.69
N ALA A 174 32.54 -14.99 24.27
CA ALA A 174 32.39 -13.87 23.32
C ALA A 174 32.46 -14.38 21.87
N VAL A 175 32.03 -13.55 20.89
CA VAL A 175 32.02 -13.91 19.47
C VAL A 175 33.04 -13.09 18.70
N GLY A 176 33.86 -13.76 17.87
CA GLY A 176 35.06 -13.19 17.25
C GLY A 176 34.85 -12.12 16.17
N PHE A 177 33.61 -11.90 15.69
CA PHE A 177 33.33 -10.88 14.68
C PHE A 177 33.64 -9.46 15.15
N CYS A 178 33.44 -9.21 16.45
CA CYS A 178 33.80 -8.00 17.16
C CYS A 178 34.06 -8.37 18.63
N MET A 179 35.31 -8.37 19.05
CA MET A 179 35.72 -8.84 20.38
C MET A 179 36.77 -7.92 21.00
N TYR A 180 36.40 -7.20 22.06
CA TYR A 180 37.32 -6.42 22.89
C TYR A 180 38.05 -7.35 23.86
N ILE A 181 39.37 -7.22 23.97
CA ILE A 181 40.25 -8.01 24.82
C ILE A 181 41.20 -7.08 25.58
N PRO A 182 41.05 -6.93 26.90
CA PRO A 182 41.98 -6.13 27.69
C PRO A 182 43.40 -6.73 27.71
N TRP A 183 44.42 -5.87 27.74
CA TRP A 183 45.83 -6.27 27.80
C TRP A 183 46.11 -7.19 29.00
N LYS A 184 45.53 -6.88 30.17
CA LYS A 184 45.66 -7.70 31.39
C LYS A 184 45.24 -9.16 31.18
N ALA A 185 44.20 -9.40 30.38
CA ALA A 185 43.71 -10.74 30.09
C ALA A 185 44.60 -11.41 29.05
N ARG A 186 44.90 -10.70 27.96
CA ARG A 186 45.77 -11.21 26.90
C ARG A 186 47.18 -11.55 27.36
N GLN A 187 47.74 -10.78 28.31
CA GLN A 187 49.07 -11.05 28.87
C GLN A 187 49.12 -12.38 29.64
N ILE A 188 48.02 -12.79 30.27
CA ILE A 188 47.92 -14.05 31.03
C ILE A 188 47.54 -15.21 30.12
N VAL A 189 46.54 -15.01 29.26
CA VAL A 189 45.94 -16.07 28.44
C VAL A 189 46.76 -16.37 27.18
N GLY A 190 47.44 -15.36 26.65
CA GLY A 190 48.21 -15.45 25.42
C GLY A 190 47.35 -15.28 24.17
N VAL A 191 47.81 -15.90 23.09
CA VAL A 191 47.26 -15.76 21.73
C VAL A 191 46.19 -16.83 21.43
N PHE A 192 45.61 -16.83 20.22
CA PHE A 192 44.71 -17.89 19.79
C PHE A 192 45.46 -19.18 19.49
N ASN A 193 44.79 -20.32 19.73
CA ASN A 193 45.37 -21.63 19.53
C ASN A 193 45.35 -21.97 18.03
N GLU A 194 46.54 -22.07 17.43
CA GLU A 194 46.71 -22.34 15.99
C GLU A 194 46.23 -23.74 15.56
N ALA A 195 45.88 -24.63 16.51
CA ALA A 195 45.24 -25.92 16.23
C ALA A 195 43.84 -25.79 15.59
N PHE A 196 43.21 -24.60 15.66
CA PHE A 196 41.96 -24.28 14.95
C PHE A 196 42.18 -23.82 13.50
N GLY A 197 43.40 -23.96 12.97
CA GLY A 197 43.69 -23.75 11.55
C GLY A 197 43.27 -22.36 11.05
N ARG A 198 42.35 -22.33 10.08
CA ARG A 198 41.89 -21.10 9.44
C ARG A 198 40.77 -20.36 10.19
N GLY A 199 40.23 -20.92 11.28
CA GLY A 199 39.20 -20.29 12.13
C GLY A 199 38.10 -21.25 12.58
N TYR A 200 37.09 -20.71 13.26
CA TYR A 200 36.00 -21.40 13.97
C TYR A 200 36.47 -22.18 15.23
N GLY A 201 36.19 -21.62 16.41
CA GLY A 201 36.40 -22.28 17.71
C GLY A 201 37.57 -21.71 18.50
N GLU A 202 38.48 -20.98 17.86
CA GLU A 202 39.64 -20.33 18.47
C GLU A 202 39.26 -19.29 19.54
N GLU A 203 38.21 -18.52 19.29
CA GLU A 203 37.71 -17.48 20.19
C GLU A 203 37.01 -18.10 21.39
N ASN A 204 36.32 -19.22 21.16
CA ASN A 204 35.68 -20.00 22.22
C ASN A 204 36.75 -20.65 23.11
N ASP A 205 37.78 -21.28 22.54
CA ASP A 205 38.94 -21.79 23.29
C ASP A 205 39.61 -20.70 24.11
N TRP A 206 39.86 -19.53 23.50
CA TRP A 206 40.48 -18.42 24.20
C TRP A 206 39.62 -17.93 25.37
N CYS A 207 38.30 -17.81 25.19
CA CYS A 207 37.38 -17.47 26.26
C CYS A 207 37.43 -18.52 27.39
N MET A 208 37.38 -19.81 27.06
CA MET A 208 37.44 -20.87 28.07
C MET A 208 38.76 -20.86 28.85
N ARG A 209 39.91 -20.59 28.20
CA ARG A 209 41.19 -20.40 28.88
C ARG A 209 41.22 -19.15 29.75
N ALA A 210 40.63 -18.05 29.29
CA ALA A 210 40.50 -16.83 30.07
C ALA A 210 39.62 -17.03 31.32
N ALA A 211 38.50 -17.74 31.19
CA ALA A 211 37.64 -18.09 32.30
C ALA A 211 38.35 -18.97 33.33
N ALA A 212 39.16 -19.94 32.88
CA ALA A 212 40.01 -20.74 33.77
C ALA A 212 41.09 -19.89 34.49
N GLY A 213 41.51 -18.78 33.87
CA GLY A 213 42.38 -17.76 34.47
C GLY A 213 41.66 -16.77 35.39
N GLY A 214 40.35 -16.93 35.64
CA GLY A 214 39.56 -16.08 36.52
C GLY A 214 38.91 -14.86 35.85
N PHE A 215 38.94 -14.77 34.52
CA PHE A 215 38.31 -13.68 33.78
C PHE A 215 36.84 -13.95 33.43
N SER A 216 36.08 -12.88 33.24
CA SER A 216 34.68 -12.87 32.83
C SER A 216 34.50 -12.37 31.40
N HIS A 217 33.49 -12.87 30.70
CA HIS A 217 33.10 -12.36 29.39
C HIS A 217 31.80 -11.58 29.49
N TYR A 218 31.66 -10.54 28.68
CA TYR A 218 30.51 -9.64 28.72
C TYR A 218 29.90 -9.41 27.34
N LEU A 219 28.57 -9.31 27.28
CA LEU A 219 27.84 -8.80 26.14
C LEU A 219 27.45 -7.34 26.39
N ASP A 220 27.77 -6.45 25.46
CA ASP A 220 27.26 -5.08 25.43
C ASP A 220 25.98 -5.00 24.61
N THR A 221 24.84 -4.88 25.29
CA THR A 221 23.52 -4.74 24.65
C THR A 221 23.27 -3.34 24.08
N ARG A 222 24.16 -2.37 24.34
CA ARG A 222 24.03 -0.97 23.89
C ARG A 222 24.79 -0.67 22.61
N THR A 223 25.65 -1.59 22.20
CA THR A 223 26.44 -1.44 20.98
C THR A 223 25.92 -2.43 19.95
N PHE A 224 25.43 -1.88 18.85
CA PHE A 224 25.10 -2.66 17.65
C PHE A 224 26.25 -2.54 16.65
N VAL A 225 26.73 -3.68 16.14
CA VAL A 225 27.69 -3.75 15.04
C VAL A 225 27.04 -4.58 13.94
N PHE A 226 26.88 -4.01 12.75
CA PHE A 226 26.34 -4.75 11.61
C PHE A 226 27.40 -5.71 11.08
N HIS A 227 27.01 -6.92 10.71
CA HIS A 227 27.89 -7.99 10.22
C HIS A 227 27.23 -8.66 9.01
N GLU A 228 27.90 -8.64 7.85
CA GLU A 228 27.37 -9.18 6.59
C GLU A 228 27.26 -10.72 6.60
N GLY A 229 28.08 -11.38 7.42
CA GLY A 229 27.99 -12.81 7.67
C GLY A 229 28.61 -13.65 6.54
N GLY A 230 29.94 -13.76 6.55
CA GLY A 230 30.68 -14.80 5.81
C GLY A 230 31.07 -14.43 4.37
N ALA A 231 31.01 -13.15 4.00
CA ALA A 231 31.34 -12.71 2.64
C ALA A 231 32.81 -12.96 2.27
N SER A 232 33.76 -12.71 3.17
CA SER A 232 35.19 -13.01 2.91
C SER A 232 35.49 -14.51 2.86
N MET A 233 34.78 -15.35 3.61
CA MET A 233 35.05 -16.80 3.65
C MET A 233 34.46 -17.58 2.46
N LEU A 234 33.34 -17.13 1.90
CA LEU A 234 32.84 -17.64 0.62
C LEU A 234 33.76 -17.25 -0.54
N LEU A 235 34.36 -16.07 -0.49
CA LEU A 235 35.30 -15.59 -1.51
C LEU A 235 36.70 -16.20 -1.39
N SER A 236 37.13 -16.62 -0.19
CA SER A 236 38.40 -17.33 0.04
C SER A 236 38.33 -18.84 -0.25
N GLY A 237 37.12 -19.40 -0.44
CA GLY A 237 36.89 -20.82 -0.71
C GLY A 237 36.92 -21.72 0.53
N ASP A 238 36.92 -21.15 1.73
CA ASP A 238 37.05 -21.88 3.00
C ASP A 238 35.73 -22.51 3.47
N ILE A 239 34.58 -22.10 2.91
CA ILE A 239 33.26 -22.71 3.15
C ILE A 239 32.51 -22.91 1.83
N HIS A 240 31.83 -24.05 1.68
CA HIS A 240 31.07 -24.38 0.47
C HIS A 240 29.69 -23.70 0.40
N SER A 241 29.16 -23.24 1.53
CA SER A 241 27.91 -22.47 1.61
C SER A 241 27.85 -21.63 2.89
N LYS A 242 26.94 -20.64 2.95
CA LYS A 242 26.61 -19.92 4.19
C LYS A 242 26.06 -20.84 5.30
N ASP A 243 25.68 -22.09 5.01
CA ASP A 243 25.11 -23.02 6.00
C ASP A 243 26.15 -24.01 6.57
N SER A 244 27.36 -24.08 6.03
CA SER A 244 28.44 -24.96 6.52
C SER A 244 29.35 -24.25 7.55
N ARG A 245 28.74 -23.55 8.52
CA ARG A 245 29.43 -22.69 9.53
C ARG A 245 29.98 -23.46 10.74
N THR A 246 29.98 -24.79 10.71
CA THR A 246 30.59 -25.63 11.75
C THR A 246 31.68 -26.48 11.11
N VAL A 247 32.86 -26.49 11.73
CA VAL A 247 33.94 -27.42 11.40
C VAL A 247 33.87 -28.53 12.46
N PRO A 248 33.30 -29.71 12.15
CA PRO A 248 33.05 -30.75 13.16
C PRO A 248 34.33 -31.17 13.91
N GLU A 249 35.47 -31.11 13.23
CA GLU A 249 36.79 -31.38 13.82
C GLU A 249 37.16 -30.35 14.89
N HIS A 250 36.85 -29.07 14.67
CA HIS A 250 37.08 -28.01 15.65
C HIS A 250 36.10 -28.08 16.82
N GLU A 251 34.83 -28.44 16.58
CA GLU A 251 33.88 -28.69 17.67
C GLU A 251 34.32 -29.86 18.54
N ALA A 252 34.78 -30.97 17.94
CA ALA A 252 35.32 -32.11 18.65
C ALA A 252 36.59 -31.73 19.44
N LEU A 253 37.47 -30.92 18.84
CA LEU A 253 38.67 -30.40 19.50
C LEU A 253 38.32 -29.50 20.69
N LEU A 254 37.37 -28.56 20.52
CA LEU A 254 36.90 -27.68 21.58
C LEU A 254 36.26 -28.46 22.73
N GLN A 255 35.44 -29.47 22.43
CA GLN A 255 34.83 -30.35 23.42
C GLN A 255 35.87 -31.19 24.17
N LYS A 256 36.93 -31.63 23.49
CA LYS A 256 38.05 -32.35 24.10
C LYS A 256 38.86 -31.47 25.04
N MET A 257 39.12 -30.22 24.65
CA MET A 257 39.89 -29.27 25.45
C MET A 257 39.08 -28.69 26.62
N HIS A 258 37.80 -28.42 26.40
CA HIS A 258 36.90 -27.77 27.36
C HIS A 258 35.57 -28.53 27.49
N PRO A 259 35.53 -29.67 28.20
CA PRO A 259 34.35 -30.53 28.30
C PRO A 259 33.08 -29.83 28.82
N GLN A 260 33.24 -28.75 29.58
CA GLN A 260 32.19 -27.93 30.16
C GLN A 260 31.58 -26.90 29.20
N TYR A 261 32.19 -26.66 28.03
CA TYR A 261 31.78 -25.59 27.10
C TYR A 261 30.30 -25.72 26.67
N VAL A 262 29.90 -26.87 26.14
CA VAL A 262 28.52 -27.11 25.67
C VAL A 262 27.51 -26.93 26.82
N LYS A 263 27.85 -27.46 28.01
CA LYS A 263 26.99 -27.34 29.19
C LYS A 263 26.78 -25.86 29.58
N ASN A 264 27.85 -25.06 29.59
CA ASN A 264 27.77 -23.64 29.94
C ASN A 264 26.90 -22.85 28.93
N ILE A 265 27.01 -23.17 27.64
CA ILE A 265 26.21 -22.53 26.58
C ILE A 265 24.73 -22.91 26.71
N ASP A 266 24.43 -24.19 26.94
CA ASP A 266 23.05 -24.67 27.09
C ASP A 266 22.37 -24.13 28.35
N GLU A 267 23.11 -24.05 29.47
CA GLU A 267 22.60 -23.44 30.71
C GLU A 267 22.31 -21.95 30.52
N PHE A 268 23.18 -21.23 29.81
CA PHE A 268 22.93 -19.83 29.46
C PHE A 268 21.66 -19.69 28.59
N ARG A 269 21.55 -20.44 27.49
CA ARG A 269 20.39 -20.41 26.59
C ARG A 269 19.05 -20.69 27.28
N LYS A 270 19.02 -21.63 28.23
CA LYS A 270 17.80 -22.00 28.95
C LYS A 270 17.33 -20.91 29.92
N ASN A 271 18.28 -20.22 30.55
CA ASN A 271 17.99 -19.28 31.63
C ASN A 271 17.90 -17.83 31.17
N ASP A 272 18.32 -17.51 29.94
CA ASP A 272 18.44 -16.13 29.51
C ASP A 272 17.12 -15.55 28.95
N THR A 273 16.44 -14.80 29.82
CA THR A 273 15.30 -13.94 29.47
C THR A 273 15.74 -12.58 28.93
N THR A 274 16.97 -12.15 29.20
CA THR A 274 17.49 -10.82 28.89
C THR A 274 17.83 -10.68 27.41
N ILE A 275 18.42 -11.70 26.78
CA ILE A 275 18.68 -11.67 25.33
C ILE A 275 17.39 -11.70 24.52
N LYS A 276 16.40 -12.49 24.97
CA LYS A 276 15.06 -12.49 24.37
C LYS A 276 14.43 -11.10 24.45
N LYS A 277 14.54 -10.46 25.61
CA LYS A 277 14.10 -9.07 25.78
C LYS A 277 14.85 -8.12 24.84
N CYS A 278 16.18 -8.18 24.79
CA CYS A 278 16.99 -7.34 23.91
C CYS A 278 16.62 -7.52 22.43
N ASN A 279 16.32 -8.75 21.99
CA ASN A 279 15.87 -9.00 20.63
C ASN A 279 14.45 -8.45 20.37
N ASN A 280 13.54 -8.54 21.34
CA ASN A 280 12.21 -7.94 21.24
C ASN A 280 12.28 -6.41 21.17
N ASP A 281 13.09 -5.79 22.03
CA ASP A 281 13.31 -4.35 22.05
C ASP A 281 13.92 -3.89 20.71
N ALA A 282 14.90 -4.63 20.19
CA ALA A 282 15.48 -4.40 18.87
C ALA A 282 14.43 -4.54 17.74
N ASN A 283 13.58 -5.56 17.78
CA ASN A 283 12.50 -5.73 16.79
C ASN A 283 11.46 -4.59 16.85
N ALA A 284 11.15 -4.09 18.05
CA ALA A 284 10.26 -2.96 18.23
C ALA A 284 10.87 -1.67 17.65
N ILE A 285 12.14 -1.38 17.95
CA ILE A 285 12.88 -0.25 17.37
C ILE A 285 12.93 -0.36 15.84
N ALA A 286 13.23 -1.54 15.31
CA ALA A 286 13.25 -1.79 13.87
C ALA A 286 11.89 -1.49 13.22
N THR A 287 10.81 -1.99 13.84
CA THR A 287 9.44 -1.79 13.38
C THR A 287 9.05 -0.30 13.41
N GLN A 288 9.40 0.41 14.48
CA GLN A 288 9.18 1.85 14.61
C GLN A 288 9.89 2.64 13.52
N LEU A 289 11.16 2.32 13.23
CA LEU A 289 11.91 2.96 12.14
C LEU A 289 11.31 2.67 10.76
N LEU A 290 10.89 1.43 10.51
CA LEU A 290 10.26 1.03 9.25
C LEU A 290 8.87 1.66 9.05
N ARG A 291 8.18 2.00 10.15
CA ARG A 291 6.87 2.67 10.15
C ARG A 291 6.95 4.17 10.34
N LYS A 292 8.14 4.75 10.49
CA LYS A 292 8.33 6.20 10.66
C LYS A 292 7.72 6.95 9.47
N GLY A 293 6.77 7.84 9.75
CA GLY A 293 6.02 8.60 8.75
C GLY A 293 4.81 7.86 8.13
N LYS A 294 4.50 6.63 8.56
CA LYS A 294 3.26 5.93 8.19
C LYS A 294 2.18 6.15 9.24
N ILE A 295 0.92 6.13 8.82
CA ILE A 295 -0.22 6.18 9.72
C ILE A 295 -0.59 4.74 10.09
N VAL A 296 -0.58 4.44 11.39
CA VAL A 296 -1.00 3.14 11.94
C VAL A 296 -2.25 3.32 12.78
N ILE A 297 -3.31 2.60 12.45
CA ILE A 297 -4.63 2.77 13.07
C ILE A 297 -5.05 1.45 13.73
N ALA A 298 -5.46 1.53 14.99
CA ALA A 298 -6.10 0.42 15.69
C ALA A 298 -7.62 0.66 15.78
N HIS A 299 -8.40 -0.17 15.09
CA HIS A 299 -9.87 -0.14 15.11
C HIS A 299 -10.40 -1.08 16.18
N VAL A 300 -11.24 -0.58 17.10
CA VAL A 300 -11.87 -1.41 18.14
C VAL A 300 -13.31 -1.77 17.75
N LEU A 301 -13.60 -3.07 17.69
CA LEU A 301 -14.89 -3.67 17.35
C LEU A 301 -15.32 -4.68 18.41
N HIS A 302 -16.60 -5.06 18.40
CA HIS A 302 -17.11 -6.15 19.24
C HIS A 302 -17.03 -7.53 18.57
N ASN A 303 -16.84 -7.58 17.25
CA ASN A 303 -16.72 -8.81 16.47
C ASN A 303 -15.64 -8.67 15.39
N GLY A 304 -14.94 -9.77 15.07
CA GLY A 304 -14.04 -9.84 13.92
C GLY A 304 -14.80 -9.99 12.59
N PHE A 305 -14.15 -9.68 11.46
CA PHE A 305 -14.80 -9.69 10.12
C PHE A 305 -15.27 -11.07 9.64
N SER A 306 -14.71 -12.15 10.19
CA SER A 306 -15.08 -13.54 9.88
C SER A 306 -16.28 -14.05 10.68
N ASN A 307 -16.81 -13.27 11.62
CA ASN A 307 -17.94 -13.67 12.44
C ASN A 307 -19.23 -13.75 11.59
N GLU A 308 -19.99 -14.84 11.74
CA GLU A 308 -21.27 -15.04 11.05
C GLU A 308 -22.33 -14.01 11.45
N LYS A 309 -22.22 -13.43 12.66
CA LYS A 309 -23.11 -12.39 13.19
C LYS A 309 -22.66 -10.95 12.85
N LYS A 310 -21.73 -10.76 11.91
CA LYS A 310 -21.24 -9.42 11.55
C LYS A 310 -22.38 -8.47 11.17
N GLY A 311 -22.36 -7.26 11.73
CA GLY A 311 -23.38 -6.23 11.50
C GLY A 311 -22.91 -5.15 10.54
N GLY A 312 -23.68 -4.05 10.50
CA GLY A 312 -23.36 -2.88 9.68
C GLY A 312 -22.04 -2.20 10.09
N THR A 313 -21.69 -2.21 11.38
CA THR A 313 -20.45 -1.65 11.91
C THR A 313 -19.22 -2.41 11.39
N GLU A 314 -19.19 -3.75 11.55
CA GLU A 314 -18.09 -4.57 11.04
C GLU A 314 -17.95 -4.42 9.53
N GLN A 315 -19.07 -4.37 8.82
CA GLN A 315 -19.09 -4.14 7.38
C GLN A 315 -18.51 -2.78 7.01
N HIS A 316 -18.93 -1.71 7.70
CA HIS A 316 -18.40 -0.37 7.47
C HIS A 316 -16.89 -0.32 7.66
N VAL A 317 -16.38 -0.87 8.77
CA VAL A 317 -14.94 -0.88 9.05
C VAL A 317 -14.20 -1.73 8.04
N GLN A 318 -14.72 -2.90 7.67
CA GLN A 318 -14.10 -3.73 6.63
C GLN A 318 -14.02 -3.00 5.28
N GLU A 319 -15.11 -2.37 4.85
CA GLU A 319 -15.15 -1.60 3.60
C GLU A 319 -14.21 -0.37 3.67
N LEU A 320 -14.12 0.28 4.84
CA LEU A 320 -13.22 1.40 5.11
C LEU A 320 -11.74 1.00 5.05
N THR A 321 -11.34 -0.04 5.77
CA THR A 321 -9.94 -0.51 5.80
C THR A 321 -9.51 -1.10 4.47
N ASN A 322 -10.42 -1.76 3.73
CA ASN A 322 -10.11 -2.24 2.38
C ASN A 322 -9.87 -1.09 1.39
N SER A 323 -10.45 0.09 1.65
CA SER A 323 -10.35 1.26 0.76
C SER A 323 -9.23 2.23 1.16
N MET A 324 -8.62 2.05 2.33
CA MET A 324 -7.55 2.90 2.87
C MET A 324 -6.24 2.11 2.88
N THR A 325 -5.54 2.07 1.76
CA THR A 325 -4.29 1.28 1.62
C THR A 325 -3.05 2.01 2.09
N GLU A 326 -3.16 3.32 2.29
CA GLU A 326 -2.11 4.26 2.68
C GLU A 326 -1.79 4.17 4.18
N ALA A 327 -2.69 3.58 4.97
CA ALA A 327 -2.52 3.34 6.40
C ALA A 327 -2.38 1.84 6.69
N GLU A 328 -1.70 1.54 7.80
CA GLU A 328 -1.62 0.19 8.34
C GLU A 328 -2.74 0.01 9.38
N HIS A 329 -3.54 -1.04 9.22
CA HIS A 329 -4.73 -1.25 10.04
C HIS A 329 -4.61 -2.48 10.94
N PHE A 330 -4.89 -2.28 12.22
CA PHE A 330 -5.16 -3.33 13.19
C PHE A 330 -6.65 -3.36 13.53
N ILE A 331 -7.25 -4.54 13.54
CA ILE A 331 -8.62 -4.75 14.01
C ILE A 331 -8.55 -5.49 15.34
N LEU A 332 -9.05 -4.81 16.38
CA LEU A 332 -9.09 -5.27 17.76
C LEU A 332 -10.52 -5.69 18.11
N TYR A 333 -10.71 -6.92 18.56
CA TYR A 333 -12.03 -7.40 18.99
C TYR A 333 -11.92 -8.47 20.07
N PRO A 334 -12.92 -8.59 20.97
CA PRO A 334 -12.90 -9.61 22.01
C PRO A 334 -13.04 -11.01 21.41
N VAL A 335 -12.21 -11.94 21.88
CA VAL A 335 -12.27 -13.37 21.50
C VAL A 335 -12.68 -14.26 22.67
N GLU A 336 -12.36 -13.85 23.88
CA GLU A 336 -12.78 -14.47 25.14
C GLU A 336 -12.84 -13.39 26.24
N SER A 337 -13.34 -13.75 27.42
CA SER A 337 -13.46 -12.79 28.54
C SER A 337 -12.10 -12.17 28.86
N GLY A 338 -12.01 -10.85 28.70
CA GLY A 338 -10.83 -10.08 29.08
C GLY A 338 -9.65 -10.19 28.12
N VAL A 339 -9.86 -10.67 26.88
CA VAL A 339 -8.79 -10.78 25.88
C VAL A 339 -9.25 -10.23 24.52
N LEU A 340 -8.47 -9.31 23.98
CA LEU A 340 -8.64 -8.79 22.62
C LEU A 340 -7.71 -9.52 21.65
N ALA A 341 -8.22 -9.97 20.51
CA ALA A 341 -7.38 -10.34 19.37
C ALA A 341 -6.98 -9.09 18.59
N ALA A 342 -5.69 -8.94 18.32
CA ALA A 342 -5.15 -7.97 17.37
C ALA A 342 -4.88 -8.65 16.04
N THR A 343 -5.72 -8.37 15.06
CA THR A 343 -5.55 -8.85 13.69
C THR A 343 -5.04 -7.73 12.79
N GLN A 344 -4.12 -8.07 11.90
CA GLN A 344 -3.60 -7.14 10.91
C GLN A 344 -4.10 -7.53 9.52
N PHE A 345 -4.40 -6.52 8.71
CA PHE A 345 -4.72 -6.70 7.31
C PHE A 345 -3.45 -6.74 6.45
N ASN A 346 -3.15 -7.86 5.79
CA ASN A 346 -2.01 -8.03 4.90
C ASN A 346 -2.46 -8.66 3.57
N ASN A 347 -2.28 -7.97 2.44
CA ASN A 347 -2.65 -8.47 1.11
C ASN A 347 -4.10 -9.00 1.00
N SER A 348 -5.06 -8.32 1.62
CA SER A 348 -6.46 -8.77 1.70
C SER A 348 -6.74 -9.99 2.59
N VAL A 349 -5.77 -10.41 3.41
CA VAL A 349 -5.91 -11.49 4.38
C VAL A 349 -5.77 -10.93 5.80
N LEU A 350 -6.71 -11.30 6.68
CA LEU A 350 -6.61 -11.00 8.11
C LEU A 350 -5.74 -12.05 8.78
N GLU A 351 -4.69 -11.59 9.46
CA GLU A 351 -3.79 -12.45 10.22
C GLU A 351 -3.82 -12.05 11.69
N VAL A 352 -4.06 -13.00 12.60
CA VAL A 352 -3.95 -12.75 14.05
C VAL A 352 -2.48 -12.56 14.40
N LYS A 353 -2.11 -11.37 14.85
CA LYS A 353 -0.73 -11.06 15.26
C LYS A 353 -0.50 -11.33 16.73
N GLN A 354 -1.49 -11.01 17.57
CA GLN A 354 -1.34 -11.09 19.02
C GLN A 354 -2.71 -11.24 19.72
N HIS A 355 -2.72 -11.91 20.86
CA HIS A 355 -3.80 -11.82 21.85
C HIS A 355 -3.35 -10.91 22.99
N ILE A 356 -4.20 -9.95 23.36
CA ILE A 356 -3.91 -8.88 24.30
C ILE A 356 -4.87 -9.02 25.50
N PRO A 357 -4.38 -9.53 26.64
CA PRO A 357 -5.11 -9.49 27.90
C PRO A 357 -5.39 -8.03 28.32
N ILE A 358 -6.63 -7.78 28.75
CA ILE A 358 -7.12 -6.47 29.21
C ILE A 358 -7.81 -6.54 30.60
N GLY A 359 -7.65 -7.67 31.31
CA GLY A 359 -8.34 -7.96 32.56
C GLY A 359 -9.83 -8.33 32.36
N GLU A 360 -10.51 -8.77 33.42
CA GLU A 360 -11.93 -9.13 33.33
C GLU A 360 -12.77 -7.98 32.77
N PRO A 361 -13.67 -8.23 31.79
CA PRO A 361 -14.45 -7.18 31.14
C PRO A 361 -15.32 -6.46 32.16
N SER A 362 -14.94 -5.23 32.46
CA SER A 362 -15.70 -4.30 33.29
C SER A 362 -15.77 -2.95 32.61
N LEU A 363 -16.74 -2.13 33.01
CA LEU A 363 -16.94 -0.81 32.42
C LEU A 363 -15.66 0.05 32.50
N ILE A 364 -14.89 -0.12 33.58
CA ILE A 364 -13.58 0.52 33.82
C ILE A 364 -12.58 -0.52 34.33
N SER A 365 -11.54 -0.80 33.55
CA SER A 365 -10.35 -1.57 33.98
C SER A 365 -9.24 -0.67 34.51
N SER A 366 -8.32 -1.22 35.31
CA SER A 366 -7.14 -0.50 35.79
C SER A 366 -6.08 -0.33 34.69
N LEU A 367 -5.20 0.66 34.81
CA LEU A 367 -4.07 0.81 33.87
C LEU A 367 -3.06 -0.34 34.00
N GLU A 368 -3.02 -1.03 35.14
CA GLU A 368 -2.20 -2.22 35.33
C GLU A 368 -2.72 -3.39 34.49
N ASP A 369 -4.04 -3.60 34.45
CA ASP A 369 -4.67 -4.60 33.58
C ASP A 369 -4.45 -4.30 32.08
N LEU A 370 -4.24 -3.02 31.73
CA LEU A 370 -4.04 -2.56 30.36
C LEU A 370 -2.55 -2.37 29.97
N GLN A 371 -1.61 -2.90 30.75
CA GLN A 371 -0.18 -2.79 30.44
C GLN A 371 0.18 -3.42 29.07
N LEU A 372 -0.37 -4.60 28.77
CA LEU A 372 -0.11 -5.27 27.49
C LEU A 372 -0.75 -4.56 26.30
N PHE A 373 -1.91 -3.92 26.50
CA PHE A 373 -2.52 -3.06 25.49
C PHE A 373 -1.69 -1.80 25.23
N THR A 374 -1.22 -1.14 26.29
CA THR A 374 -0.31 0.01 26.22
C THR A 374 0.99 -0.35 25.48
N GLN A 375 1.54 -1.53 25.77
CA GLN A 375 2.73 -2.06 25.10
C GLN A 375 2.46 -2.31 23.61
N PHE A 376 1.32 -2.94 23.27
CA PHE A 376 0.91 -3.16 21.90
C PHE A 376 0.84 -1.86 21.08
N LEU A 377 0.28 -0.77 21.64
CA LEU A 377 0.21 0.53 20.97
C LEU A 377 1.62 1.07 20.66
N LYS A 378 2.56 0.94 21.60
CA LYS A 378 3.95 1.42 21.47
C LYS A 378 4.77 0.59 20.50
N ASP A 379 4.71 -0.74 20.62
CA ASP A 379 5.45 -1.68 19.77
C ASP A 379 5.05 -1.54 18.31
N ASN A 380 3.77 -1.24 18.07
CA ASN A 380 3.24 -1.10 16.72
C ASN A 380 3.27 0.33 16.18
N ALA A 381 3.73 1.31 16.95
CA ALA A 381 3.70 2.73 16.61
C ALA A 381 2.29 3.22 16.20
N VAL A 382 1.27 2.77 16.93
CA VAL A 382 -0.13 3.15 16.67
C VAL A 382 -0.29 4.65 16.83
N SER A 383 -0.72 5.33 15.76
CA SER A 383 -0.91 6.78 15.74
C SER A 383 -2.31 7.19 16.19
N VAL A 384 -3.31 6.34 15.87
CA VAL A 384 -4.73 6.58 16.16
C VAL A 384 -5.38 5.31 16.69
N LEU A 385 -6.10 5.42 17.82
CA LEU A 385 -7.07 4.43 18.28
C LEU A 385 -8.46 4.88 17.84
N HIS A 386 -9.10 4.13 16.95
CA HIS A 386 -10.45 4.43 16.48
C HIS A 386 -11.45 3.41 17.05
N ILE A 387 -12.28 3.87 17.97
CA ILE A 387 -13.30 3.06 18.64
C ILE A 387 -14.58 3.08 17.81
N HIS A 388 -15.04 1.90 17.41
CA HIS A 388 -16.33 1.71 16.73
C HIS A 388 -17.35 1.01 17.63
N GLN A 389 -16.90 0.11 18.50
CA GLN A 389 -17.73 -0.53 19.52
C GLN A 389 -16.88 -1.02 20.69
N LEU A 390 -17.45 -1.00 21.91
CA LEU A 390 -16.82 -1.44 23.16
C LEU A 390 -17.57 -2.58 23.87
N ILE A 391 -18.67 -3.08 23.31
CA ILE A 391 -19.35 -4.30 23.82
C ILE A 391 -18.33 -5.45 23.91
N GLY A 392 -18.23 -6.06 25.09
CA GLY A 392 -17.25 -7.12 25.37
C GLY A 392 -15.83 -6.61 25.66
N SER A 393 -15.64 -5.30 25.82
CA SER A 393 -14.38 -4.65 26.15
C SER A 393 -14.57 -3.63 27.29
N THR A 394 -13.66 -2.67 27.44
CA THR A 394 -13.65 -1.65 28.51
C THR A 394 -13.49 -0.23 27.95
N PHE A 395 -14.12 0.76 28.58
CA PHE A 395 -13.91 2.18 28.20
C PHE A 395 -12.52 2.67 28.59
N SER A 396 -11.82 1.99 29.50
CA SER A 396 -10.46 2.35 29.93
C SER A 396 -9.40 2.27 28.82
N LEU A 397 -9.69 1.64 27.68
CA LEU A 397 -8.82 1.67 26.50
C LEU A 397 -8.55 3.11 26.03
N ILE A 398 -9.51 4.02 26.22
CA ILE A 398 -9.35 5.44 25.91
C ILE A 398 -8.20 6.02 26.73
N SER A 399 -8.24 5.87 28.06
CA SER A 399 -7.19 6.37 28.95
C SER A 399 -5.82 5.76 28.66
N ALA A 400 -5.76 4.45 28.39
CA ALA A 400 -4.51 3.77 28.04
C ALA A 400 -3.89 4.33 26.74
N ALA A 401 -4.71 4.63 25.73
CA ALA A 401 -4.25 5.28 24.52
C ALA A 401 -3.76 6.71 24.78
N LYS A 402 -4.48 7.51 25.58
CA LYS A 402 -4.05 8.88 25.94
C LYS A 402 -2.73 8.90 26.69
N VAL A 403 -2.47 7.94 27.58
CA VAL A 403 -1.17 7.79 28.28
C VAL A 403 -0.02 7.50 27.29
N CYS A 404 -0.31 6.84 26.17
CA CYS A 404 0.67 6.60 25.11
C CYS A 404 0.85 7.79 24.14
N GLY A 405 0.12 8.90 24.33
CA GLY A 405 0.10 10.00 23.37
C GLY A 405 -0.66 9.69 22.07
N VAL A 406 -1.46 8.61 22.05
CA VAL A 406 -2.24 8.17 20.88
C VAL A 406 -3.56 8.95 20.83
N ALA A 407 -3.92 9.46 19.64
CA ALA A 407 -5.19 10.14 19.43
C ALA A 407 -6.34 9.14 19.44
N VAL A 408 -7.45 9.51 20.07
CA VAL A 408 -8.63 8.66 20.21
C VAL A 408 -9.79 9.26 19.43
N ILE A 409 -10.30 8.49 18.48
CA ILE A 409 -11.50 8.81 17.71
C ILE A 409 -12.60 7.83 18.09
N TYR A 410 -13.83 8.31 18.25
CA TYR A 410 -14.99 7.48 18.60
C TYR A 410 -16.12 7.65 17.60
N SER A 411 -16.49 6.59 16.89
CA SER A 411 -17.65 6.59 15.99
C SER A 411 -18.92 6.13 16.71
N ILE A 412 -19.96 6.96 16.70
CA ILE A 412 -21.29 6.70 17.25
C ILE A 412 -22.10 5.88 16.24
N HIS A 413 -21.80 4.59 16.14
CA HIS A 413 -22.57 3.64 15.33
C HIS A 413 -23.89 3.25 16.01
N ASP A 414 -23.93 3.30 17.34
CA ASP A 414 -25.10 3.06 18.17
C ASP A 414 -25.01 3.85 19.49
N TYR A 415 -25.99 3.62 20.37
CA TYR A 415 -26.12 4.35 21.63
C TYR A 415 -25.62 3.57 22.85
N TYR A 416 -24.72 2.59 22.67
CA TYR A 416 -24.19 1.78 23.79
C TYR A 416 -23.55 2.65 24.89
N ALA A 417 -22.83 3.70 24.51
CA ALA A 417 -22.26 4.66 25.47
C ALA A 417 -23.31 5.44 26.28
N LEU A 418 -24.58 5.46 25.83
CA LEU A 418 -25.70 6.02 26.60
C LEU A 418 -26.32 4.99 27.56
N GLY A 419 -25.95 3.71 27.46
CA GLY A 419 -26.45 2.61 28.30
C GLY A 419 -27.37 1.62 27.56
N SER A 420 -27.70 1.87 26.29
CA SER A 420 -28.52 0.95 25.48
C SER A 420 -28.21 1.16 23.99
N PRO A 421 -27.72 0.16 23.25
CA PRO A 421 -27.37 0.31 21.83
C PRO A 421 -28.52 0.86 20.97
N GLN A 422 -29.76 0.47 21.27
CA GLN A 422 -30.95 0.82 20.49
C GLN A 422 -31.87 1.84 21.18
N LEU A 423 -31.49 2.37 22.35
CA LEU A 423 -32.34 3.22 23.20
C LEU A 423 -33.68 2.61 23.59
N LEU A 424 -33.77 1.27 23.58
CA LEU A 424 -34.91 0.54 24.12
C LEU A 424 -34.75 0.42 25.63
N ASN A 425 -35.86 0.51 26.36
CA ASN A 425 -35.91 0.21 27.78
C ASN A 425 -35.86 -1.33 28.01
N VAL A 426 -35.92 -1.76 29.28
CA VAL A 426 -35.91 -3.18 29.66
C VAL A 426 -37.09 -3.98 29.11
N ASP A 427 -38.20 -3.32 28.76
CA ASP A 427 -39.39 -3.93 28.16
C ASP A 427 -39.33 -3.94 26.62
N GLY A 428 -38.22 -3.48 26.02
CA GLY A 428 -38.04 -3.43 24.57
C GLY A 428 -38.76 -2.28 23.86
N LEU A 429 -39.23 -1.28 24.61
CA LEU A 429 -39.95 -0.12 24.08
C LEU A 429 -39.03 1.10 23.98
N TYR A 430 -39.17 1.85 22.88
CA TYR A 430 -38.52 3.13 22.72
C TYR A 430 -39.32 4.23 23.44
N THR A 431 -38.72 4.85 24.45
CA THR A 431 -39.34 5.93 25.25
C THR A 431 -38.63 7.27 25.12
N GLY A 432 -37.68 7.39 24.17
CA GLY A 432 -36.82 8.56 24.02
C GLY A 432 -35.47 8.37 24.71
N VAL A 433 -34.84 9.48 25.12
CA VAL A 433 -33.64 9.43 25.98
C VAL A 433 -34.09 9.02 27.39
N PRO A 434 -33.65 7.86 27.92
CA PRO A 434 -34.17 7.27 29.15
C PRO A 434 -33.99 8.17 30.37
N LEU A 435 -34.89 8.07 31.35
CA LEU A 435 -34.80 8.85 32.59
C LEU A 435 -33.62 8.33 33.42
N HIS A 436 -32.92 9.25 34.11
CA HIS A 436 -31.74 8.93 34.92
C HIS A 436 -31.95 7.81 35.95
N SER A 437 -33.18 7.61 36.43
CA SER A 437 -33.55 6.58 37.43
C SER A 437 -33.83 5.19 36.85
N ASP A 438 -33.96 5.05 35.53
CA ASP A 438 -34.33 3.79 34.90
C ASP A 438 -33.13 2.82 34.92
N ILE A 439 -33.43 1.52 34.97
CA ILE A 439 -32.41 0.45 34.90
C ILE A 439 -31.74 0.49 33.52
N CYS A 440 -30.41 0.42 33.50
CA CYS A 440 -29.61 0.40 32.29
C CYS A 440 -29.73 -0.98 31.60
N PRO A 441 -30.26 -1.07 30.37
CA PRO A 441 -30.43 -2.34 29.66
C PRO A 441 -29.12 -3.04 29.31
N SER A 442 -28.02 -2.29 29.19
CA SER A 442 -26.69 -2.87 28.95
C SER A 442 -26.07 -3.46 30.22
N ASN A 443 -26.55 -3.07 31.41
CA ASN A 443 -26.14 -3.63 32.68
C ASN A 443 -27.22 -3.42 33.74
N ASN A 444 -28.03 -4.45 33.98
CA ASN A 444 -29.16 -4.40 34.91
C ASN A 444 -28.78 -4.11 36.37
N ALA A 445 -27.49 -4.12 36.72
CA ALA A 445 -27.01 -3.73 38.04
C ALA A 445 -26.85 -2.22 38.22
N LEU A 446 -26.94 -1.44 37.13
CA LEU A 446 -26.74 0.01 37.13
C LEU A 446 -28.01 0.71 36.65
N THR A 447 -28.22 1.92 37.15
CA THR A 447 -29.12 2.90 36.52
C THR A 447 -28.46 3.54 35.30
N TYR A 448 -29.25 4.14 34.41
CA TYR A 448 -28.73 4.95 33.31
C TYR A 448 -27.77 6.04 33.80
N LYS A 449 -28.09 6.71 34.91
CA LYS A 449 -27.24 7.74 35.50
C LYS A 449 -25.89 7.19 35.96
N GLU A 450 -25.87 6.07 36.69
CA GLU A 450 -24.63 5.46 37.16
C GLU A 450 -23.74 5.02 36.00
N TRP A 451 -24.32 4.43 34.95
CA TRP A 451 -23.60 4.10 33.72
C TRP A 451 -22.96 5.34 33.09
N GLN A 452 -23.76 6.38 32.85
CA GLN A 452 -23.36 7.60 32.15
C GLN A 452 -22.31 8.39 32.95
N ASP A 453 -22.48 8.51 34.27
CA ASP A 453 -21.52 9.17 35.16
C ASP A 453 -20.18 8.43 35.21
N THR A 454 -20.20 7.10 35.11
CA THR A 454 -19.00 6.26 35.11
C THR A 454 -18.18 6.44 33.83
N VAL A 455 -18.83 6.46 32.65
CA VAL A 455 -18.12 6.56 31.36
C VAL A 455 -17.79 7.99 30.94
N ARG A 456 -18.50 9.00 31.47
CA ARG A 456 -18.36 10.43 31.09
C ARG A 456 -16.91 10.93 31.09
N PRO A 457 -16.08 10.73 32.14
CA PRO A 457 -14.71 11.27 32.17
C PRO A 457 -13.82 10.68 31.08
N LEU A 458 -14.08 9.43 30.68
CA LEU A 458 -13.34 8.76 29.62
C LEU A 458 -13.73 9.34 28.25
N LEU A 459 -15.03 9.52 28.01
CA LEU A 459 -15.53 10.13 26.78
C LEU A 459 -15.10 11.60 26.61
N GLU A 460 -14.95 12.36 27.69
CA GLU A 460 -14.44 13.74 27.63
C GLU A 460 -13.01 13.82 27.04
N SER A 461 -12.21 12.76 27.23
CA SER A 461 -10.83 12.67 26.75
C SER A 461 -10.69 12.24 25.28
N VAL A 462 -11.81 11.85 24.62
CA VAL A 462 -11.85 11.57 23.19
C VAL A 462 -11.54 12.86 22.41
N ASP A 463 -10.68 12.73 21.39
CA ASP A 463 -10.21 13.84 20.57
C ASP A 463 -11.25 14.22 19.50
N THR A 464 -11.94 13.25 18.92
CA THR A 464 -12.98 13.49 17.90
C THR A 464 -14.07 12.43 17.96
N PHE A 465 -15.33 12.86 17.92
CA PHE A 465 -16.48 11.98 17.73
C PHE A 465 -16.92 12.00 16.26
N ILE A 466 -17.48 10.91 15.77
CA ILE A 466 -18.01 10.83 14.41
C ILE A 466 -19.38 10.17 14.48
N ALA A 467 -20.36 10.70 13.76
CA ALA A 467 -21.67 10.06 13.65
C ALA A 467 -22.18 10.07 12.21
N PRO A 468 -22.95 9.05 11.80
CA PRO A 468 -23.48 8.99 10.44
C PRO A 468 -24.68 9.91 10.19
N SER A 469 -25.25 10.57 11.21
CA SER A 469 -26.37 11.51 11.07
C SER A 469 -26.33 12.59 12.16
N GLN A 470 -26.87 13.77 11.86
CA GLN A 470 -26.92 14.87 12.83
C GLN A 470 -27.86 14.53 14.00
N ILE A 471 -28.96 13.83 13.76
CA ILE A 471 -29.88 13.38 14.81
C ILE A 471 -29.17 12.44 15.79
N ALA A 472 -28.27 11.56 15.33
CA ALA A 472 -27.49 10.72 16.24
C ALA A 472 -26.57 11.57 17.14
N ILE A 473 -25.95 12.63 16.61
CA ILE A 473 -25.17 13.59 17.39
C ILE A 473 -26.06 14.30 18.41
N ASP A 474 -27.22 14.80 18.00
CA ASP A 474 -28.11 15.56 18.88
C ASP A 474 -28.63 14.70 20.04
N ILE A 475 -28.99 13.44 19.76
CA ILE A 475 -29.38 12.47 20.79
C ILE A 475 -28.21 12.19 21.73
N PHE A 476 -27.01 11.93 21.22
CA PHE A 476 -25.83 11.69 22.04
C PHE A 476 -25.44 12.90 22.89
N ALA A 477 -25.48 14.10 22.30
CA ALA A 477 -25.16 15.37 22.94
C ALA A 477 -26.19 15.80 24.00
N SER A 478 -27.41 15.26 23.96
CA SER A 478 -28.40 15.49 25.01
C SER A 478 -27.95 14.95 26.38
N VAL A 479 -27.10 13.93 26.40
CA VAL A 479 -26.51 13.33 27.62
C VAL A 479 -25.06 13.79 27.82
N TYR A 480 -24.31 13.95 26.73
CA TYR A 480 -22.91 14.37 26.72
C TYR A 480 -22.72 15.69 25.93
N PRO A 481 -23.04 16.86 26.50
CA PRO A 481 -23.03 18.13 25.78
C PRO A 481 -21.69 18.49 25.11
N PHE A 482 -20.56 18.07 25.70
CA PHE A 482 -19.22 18.29 25.15
C PHE A 482 -19.00 17.61 23.78
N ALA A 483 -19.81 16.60 23.44
CA ALA A 483 -19.71 15.92 22.16
C ALA A 483 -20.12 16.85 20.99
N LYS A 484 -20.97 17.85 21.24
CA LYS A 484 -21.50 18.74 20.18
C LYS A 484 -20.40 19.49 19.44
N ASP A 485 -19.38 19.97 20.16
CA ASP A 485 -18.28 20.74 19.58
C ASP A 485 -17.14 19.86 19.04
N LYS A 486 -17.17 18.56 19.38
CA LYS A 486 -16.14 17.57 19.01
C LYS A 486 -16.60 16.58 17.95
N CYS A 487 -17.87 16.64 17.52
CA CYS A 487 -18.46 15.61 16.65
C CYS A 487 -18.56 16.07 15.20
N LEU A 488 -18.19 15.17 14.30
CA LEU A 488 -18.27 15.36 12.85
C LEU A 488 -19.34 14.43 12.27
N VAL A 489 -20.19 14.97 11.39
CA VAL A 489 -21.15 14.16 10.63
C VAL A 489 -20.45 13.56 9.42
N GLN A 490 -20.41 12.23 9.33
CA GLN A 490 -19.88 11.50 8.19
C GLN A 490 -20.72 10.25 7.90
N GLU A 491 -21.51 10.28 6.83
CA GLU A 491 -22.29 9.12 6.40
C GLU A 491 -21.39 7.96 5.99
N HIS A 492 -21.90 6.73 6.14
CA HIS A 492 -21.22 5.56 5.60
C HIS A 492 -21.20 5.62 4.07
N GLY A 493 -20.02 5.37 3.52
CA GLY A 493 -19.85 5.21 2.08
C GLY A 493 -20.43 3.89 1.62
N THR A 494 -20.84 3.84 0.35
CA THR A 494 -21.48 2.65 -0.20
C THR A 494 -20.88 2.32 -1.57
N GLN A 495 -20.65 1.03 -1.86
CA GLN A 495 -20.09 0.56 -3.14
C GLN A 495 -20.97 0.95 -4.32
N CYS A 496 -20.40 1.48 -5.41
CA CYS A 496 -21.19 1.92 -6.56
C CYS A 496 -21.94 0.73 -7.18
N PHE A 497 -23.27 0.74 -7.13
CA PHE A 497 -24.07 -0.21 -7.92
C PHE A 497 -24.13 0.28 -9.36
N SER A 498 -24.13 -0.64 -10.32
CA SER A 498 -24.45 -0.27 -11.71
C SER A 498 -25.90 0.25 -11.74
N PRO A 499 -26.19 1.44 -12.29
CA PRO A 499 -27.55 1.94 -12.37
C PRO A 499 -28.38 0.96 -13.20
N TYR A 500 -29.29 0.27 -12.52
CA TYR A 500 -30.14 -0.70 -13.17
C TYR A 500 -31.37 0.03 -13.74
N PHE A 501 -31.52 0.02 -15.07
CA PHE A 501 -32.68 0.60 -15.72
C PHE A 501 -33.94 -0.20 -15.38
N ARG A 502 -34.86 0.42 -14.64
CA ARG A 502 -36.20 -0.12 -14.42
C ARG A 502 -36.93 -0.25 -15.77
N LEU A 503 -37.60 -1.39 -16.00
CA LEU A 503 -38.48 -1.56 -17.17
C LEU A 503 -39.61 -0.52 -17.10
N LYS A 504 -39.86 0.19 -18.21
CA LYS A 504 -40.83 1.31 -18.30
C LYS A 504 -42.29 0.95 -18.02
N ASN A 505 -42.63 -0.33 -17.83
CA ASN A 505 -44.01 -0.78 -17.67
C ASN A 505 -44.36 -1.01 -16.20
N HIS A 506 -44.92 0.02 -15.55
CA HIS A 506 -45.63 -0.10 -14.28
C HIS A 506 -47.03 -0.68 -14.54
N THR A 507 -47.25 -1.97 -14.24
CA THR A 507 -48.58 -2.60 -14.41
C THR A 507 -49.11 -3.31 -13.15
N LYS A 508 -48.38 -3.32 -12.03
CA LYS A 508 -48.78 -4.02 -10.79
C LYS A 508 -48.59 -3.20 -9.52
N ASN A 509 -49.58 -3.25 -8.60
CA ASN A 509 -49.57 -2.63 -7.28
C ASN A 509 -48.81 -3.53 -6.29
N ARG A 510 -47.49 -3.34 -6.16
CA ARG A 510 -46.63 -4.18 -5.30
C ARG A 510 -45.90 -3.36 -4.26
N ILE A 511 -45.81 -3.86 -3.03
CA ILE A 511 -44.96 -3.27 -1.99
C ILE A 511 -43.97 -4.30 -1.45
N CYS A 512 -42.85 -3.82 -0.89
CA CYS A 512 -41.89 -4.69 -0.23
C CYS A 512 -41.51 -4.17 1.18
N PHE A 513 -41.57 -5.03 2.18
CA PHE A 513 -40.95 -4.84 3.49
C PHE A 513 -39.54 -5.42 3.44
N LEU A 514 -38.53 -4.57 3.65
CA LEU A 514 -37.13 -4.91 3.45
C LEU A 514 -36.35 -4.97 4.77
N GLY A 515 -35.60 -6.06 4.97
CA GLY A 515 -34.74 -6.30 6.12
C GLY A 515 -35.38 -7.21 7.17
N TYR A 516 -34.74 -7.27 8.34
CA TYR A 516 -35.19 -8.07 9.48
C TYR A 516 -36.39 -7.40 10.18
N VAL A 517 -37.57 -7.46 9.56
CA VAL A 517 -38.75 -6.66 9.97
C VAL A 517 -39.63 -7.32 11.05
N HIS A 518 -39.30 -8.54 11.49
CA HIS A 518 -40.11 -9.28 12.48
C HIS A 518 -39.77 -8.98 13.94
N ALA A 519 -38.73 -8.21 14.22
CA ALA A 519 -38.47 -7.73 15.57
C ALA A 519 -39.47 -6.60 15.92
N SER A 520 -39.96 -6.54 17.16
CA SER A 520 -40.86 -5.46 17.60
C SER A 520 -40.28 -4.07 17.31
N HIS A 521 -38.98 -3.90 17.53
CA HIS A 521 -38.31 -2.61 17.26
C HIS A 521 -38.19 -2.26 15.76
N LYS A 522 -38.52 -3.19 14.87
CA LYS A 522 -38.53 -3.02 13.40
C LYS A 522 -39.94 -2.83 12.82
N GLY A 523 -40.92 -2.59 13.69
CA GLY A 523 -42.29 -2.25 13.32
C GLY A 523 -43.22 -3.45 13.16
N ARG A 524 -42.90 -4.60 13.79
CA ARG A 524 -43.65 -5.85 13.68
C ARG A 524 -45.16 -5.65 13.87
N GLU A 525 -45.53 -4.98 14.94
CA GLU A 525 -46.92 -4.77 15.36
C GLU A 525 -47.69 -3.92 14.34
N LEU A 526 -47.05 -2.88 13.79
CA LEU A 526 -47.62 -2.03 12.76
C LEU A 526 -47.77 -2.77 11.42
N ILE A 527 -46.76 -3.55 11.04
CA ILE A 527 -46.78 -4.36 9.81
C ILE A 527 -47.92 -5.38 9.87
N SER A 528 -48.07 -6.13 10.97
CA SER A 528 -49.16 -7.10 11.15
C SER A 528 -50.53 -6.44 11.02
N ALA A 529 -50.71 -5.23 11.56
CA ALA A 529 -51.96 -4.48 11.45
C ALA A 529 -52.22 -3.90 10.04
N LEU A 530 -51.17 -3.68 9.24
CA LEU A 530 -51.26 -3.11 7.89
C LEU A 530 -51.66 -4.13 6.82
N ILE A 531 -51.20 -5.38 6.95
CA ILE A 531 -51.36 -6.40 5.90
C ILE A 531 -52.82 -6.59 5.49
N PRO A 532 -53.81 -6.79 6.40
CA PRO A 532 -55.20 -6.98 5.99
C PRO A 532 -55.75 -5.78 5.20
N LEU A 533 -55.31 -4.56 5.54
CA LEU A 533 -55.72 -3.33 4.87
C LEU A 533 -55.14 -3.23 3.45
N LEU A 534 -53.89 -3.64 3.27
CA LEU A 534 -53.20 -3.62 1.98
C LEU A 534 -53.80 -4.66 1.01
N ILE A 535 -54.06 -5.87 1.51
CA ILE A 535 -54.71 -6.93 0.72
C ILE A 535 -56.11 -6.51 0.26
N ALA A 536 -56.88 -5.84 1.13
CA ALA A 536 -58.21 -5.31 0.76
C ALA A 536 -58.16 -4.26 -0.37
N GLN A 537 -57.01 -3.63 -0.64
CA GLN A 537 -56.80 -2.70 -1.76
C GLN A 537 -56.24 -3.40 -3.03
N GLY A 538 -56.08 -4.73 -3.01
CA GLY A 538 -55.51 -5.49 -4.12
C GLY A 538 -54.01 -5.26 -4.33
N ILE A 539 -53.27 -5.00 -3.24
CA ILE A 539 -51.82 -4.79 -3.25
C ILE A 539 -51.11 -6.12 -2.97
N GLU A 540 -50.20 -6.54 -3.84
CA GLU A 540 -49.30 -7.69 -3.58
C GLU A 540 -48.20 -7.26 -2.58
N VAL A 541 -48.02 -8.02 -1.49
CA VAL A 541 -47.09 -7.71 -0.39
C VAL A 541 -45.92 -8.70 -0.39
N TYR A 542 -44.69 -8.18 -0.42
CA TYR A 542 -43.46 -8.97 -0.43
C TYR A 542 -42.62 -8.70 0.83
N PHE A 543 -42.10 -9.77 1.42
CA PHE A 543 -41.16 -9.74 2.54
C PHE A 543 -39.79 -10.24 2.07
N LEU A 544 -38.76 -9.42 2.25
CA LEU A 544 -37.38 -9.75 1.89
C LEU A 544 -36.45 -9.52 3.08
N GLY A 545 -35.79 -10.57 3.57
CA GLY A 545 -35.00 -10.55 4.81
C GLY A 545 -35.68 -11.23 6.00
N THR A 546 -36.81 -11.91 5.78
CA THR A 546 -37.56 -12.65 6.80
C THR A 546 -38.35 -13.80 6.15
N SER A 547 -38.64 -14.86 6.91
CA SER A 547 -39.38 -16.04 6.46
C SER A 547 -40.76 -16.13 7.11
N GLN A 548 -41.67 -16.90 6.49
CA GLN A 548 -43.02 -17.15 7.02
C GLN A 548 -42.99 -17.72 8.45
N SER A 549 -41.99 -18.54 8.80
CA SER A 549 -41.89 -19.13 10.14
C SER A 549 -41.64 -18.09 11.25
N GLU A 550 -41.12 -16.92 10.91
CA GLU A 550 -40.85 -15.82 11.84
C GLU A 550 -42.12 -14.96 12.10
N TRP A 551 -43.16 -15.15 11.27
CA TRP A 551 -44.44 -14.43 11.28
C TRP A 551 -45.63 -15.37 11.43
N GLN A 552 -45.80 -15.90 12.63
CA GLN A 552 -46.86 -16.87 12.92
C GLN A 552 -48.27 -16.25 12.91
N GLU A 553 -48.36 -14.94 13.10
CA GLU A 553 -49.60 -14.18 13.13
C GLU A 553 -50.14 -13.77 11.74
N ILE A 554 -49.36 -13.96 10.67
CA ILE A 554 -49.77 -13.65 9.30
C ILE A 554 -50.23 -14.95 8.62
N GLU A 555 -51.52 -15.03 8.29
CA GLU A 555 -52.09 -16.16 7.56
C GLU A 555 -51.58 -16.24 6.11
N GLU A 556 -51.46 -17.47 5.57
CA GLU A 556 -51.07 -17.68 4.18
C GLU A 556 -52.12 -17.08 3.23
N HIS A 557 -51.67 -16.27 2.27
CA HIS A 557 -52.53 -15.61 1.29
C HIS A 557 -51.82 -15.54 -0.08
N PRO A 558 -52.52 -15.71 -1.22
CA PRO A 558 -51.89 -15.73 -2.54
C PRO A 558 -51.12 -14.45 -2.92
N ASP A 559 -51.48 -13.32 -2.30
CA ASP A 559 -50.86 -12.00 -2.53
C ASP A 559 -49.82 -11.63 -1.44
N ILE A 560 -49.47 -12.55 -0.53
CA ILE A 560 -48.41 -12.36 0.48
C ILE A 560 -47.25 -13.30 0.16
N HIS A 561 -46.04 -12.76 0.02
CA HIS A 561 -44.87 -13.51 -0.43
C HIS A 561 -43.69 -13.32 0.52
N PHE A 562 -43.23 -14.41 1.13
CA PHE A 562 -42.00 -14.43 1.93
C PHE A 562 -40.84 -15.01 1.11
N LEU A 563 -39.80 -14.21 0.88
CA LEU A 563 -38.63 -14.61 0.08
C LEU A 563 -37.42 -15.04 0.93
N GLY A 564 -37.50 -14.91 2.25
CA GLY A 564 -36.46 -15.35 3.18
C GLY A 564 -35.28 -14.39 3.30
N HIS A 565 -34.23 -14.87 3.98
CA HIS A 565 -32.96 -14.17 4.17
C HIS A 565 -32.17 -14.13 2.86
N TYR A 566 -31.44 -13.04 2.62
CA TYR A 566 -30.67 -12.82 1.39
C TYR A 566 -29.23 -12.43 1.69
N GLN A 567 -28.31 -12.73 0.77
CA GLN A 567 -26.97 -12.15 0.75
C GLN A 567 -27.00 -10.80 0.04
N LYS A 568 -26.17 -9.82 0.44
CA LYS A 568 -26.12 -8.46 -0.14
C LYS A 568 -26.08 -8.44 -1.68
N LYS A 569 -25.35 -9.36 -2.31
CA LYS A 569 -25.24 -9.48 -3.78
C LYS A 569 -26.56 -9.87 -4.48
N GLU A 570 -27.47 -10.51 -3.76
CA GLU A 570 -28.76 -11.01 -4.26
C GLU A 570 -29.86 -9.95 -4.17
N LEU A 571 -29.67 -8.92 -3.33
CA LEU A 571 -30.67 -7.90 -3.04
C LEU A 571 -31.18 -7.20 -4.32
N SER A 572 -30.26 -6.75 -5.18
CA SER A 572 -30.61 -6.03 -6.40
C SER A 572 -31.38 -6.92 -7.41
N PRO A 573 -30.91 -8.15 -7.74
CA PRO A 573 -31.69 -9.09 -8.53
C PRO A 573 -33.08 -9.41 -7.95
N LEU A 574 -33.19 -9.56 -6.63
CA LEU A 574 -34.46 -9.88 -5.97
C LEU A 574 -35.45 -8.72 -6.04
N LEU A 575 -35.02 -7.50 -5.69
CA LEU A 575 -35.88 -6.31 -5.80
C LEU A 575 -36.24 -5.99 -7.25
N HIS A 576 -35.38 -6.32 -8.21
CA HIS A 576 -35.72 -6.25 -9.63
C HIS A 576 -36.83 -7.24 -10.01
N CYS A 577 -36.74 -8.49 -9.56
CA CYS A 577 -37.75 -9.52 -9.83
C CYS A 577 -39.11 -9.16 -9.22
N ILE A 578 -39.11 -8.66 -7.98
CA ILE A 578 -40.31 -8.18 -7.30
C ILE A 578 -40.87 -6.96 -8.05
N ASN A 579 -40.00 -6.04 -8.46
CA ASN A 579 -40.32 -4.73 -9.02
C ASN A 579 -41.36 -3.96 -8.16
N PRO A 580 -41.07 -3.69 -6.87
CA PRO A 580 -42.05 -3.09 -5.95
C PRO A 580 -42.26 -1.60 -6.27
N SER A 581 -43.50 -1.12 -6.29
CA SER A 581 -43.78 0.30 -6.47
C SER A 581 -43.14 1.17 -5.38
N ILE A 582 -43.11 0.66 -4.14
CA ILE A 582 -42.52 1.32 -2.97
C ILE A 582 -41.97 0.27 -1.99
N VAL A 583 -40.93 0.64 -1.23
CA VAL A 583 -40.40 -0.15 -0.11
C VAL A 583 -40.79 0.51 1.22
N CYS A 584 -41.14 -0.28 2.24
CA CYS A 584 -41.52 0.23 3.56
C CYS A 584 -40.44 -0.10 4.62
N LEU A 585 -39.93 0.93 5.30
CA LEU A 585 -38.94 0.84 6.39
C LEU A 585 -39.54 1.40 7.69
N LEU A 586 -40.13 0.53 8.52
CA LEU A 586 -41.01 0.93 9.63
C LEU A 586 -40.40 0.79 11.03
N SER A 587 -39.07 0.93 11.15
CA SER A 587 -38.37 0.86 12.44
C SER A 587 -38.92 1.88 13.45
N ASN A 588 -39.17 1.45 14.70
CA ASN A 588 -39.79 2.30 15.72
C ASN A 588 -38.78 2.91 16.72
N TRP A 589 -37.49 2.79 16.43
CA TRP A 589 -36.38 3.35 17.20
C TRP A 589 -35.53 4.27 16.29
N PRO A 590 -34.76 5.21 16.87
CA PRO A 590 -34.02 6.21 16.10
C PRO A 590 -32.73 5.62 15.53
N GLU A 591 -32.83 4.90 14.40
CA GLU A 591 -31.67 4.35 13.69
C GLU A 591 -30.59 5.43 13.46
N THR A 592 -29.32 5.10 13.72
CA THR A 592 -28.18 6.00 13.49
C THR A 592 -27.86 6.13 11.99
N TYR A 593 -28.03 5.03 11.23
CA TYR A 593 -27.91 4.98 9.78
C TYR A 593 -28.70 3.79 9.21
N SER A 594 -29.09 3.88 7.94
CA SER A 594 -29.82 2.81 7.22
C SER A 594 -29.19 2.51 5.88
N TYR A 595 -28.57 1.33 5.76
CA TYR A 595 -28.03 0.82 4.50
C TYR A 595 -29.15 0.49 3.49
N THR A 596 -30.25 -0.10 3.98
CA THR A 596 -31.40 -0.48 3.15
C THR A 596 -32.03 0.73 2.47
N LEU A 597 -32.09 1.88 3.15
CA LEU A 597 -32.55 3.14 2.54
C LEU A 597 -31.66 3.55 1.34
N THR A 598 -30.34 3.51 1.52
CA THR A 598 -29.38 3.82 0.45
C THR A 598 -29.50 2.83 -0.72
N GLU A 599 -29.68 1.55 -0.42
CA GLU A 599 -29.86 0.49 -1.42
C GLU A 599 -31.14 0.73 -2.24
N CYS A 600 -32.27 1.03 -1.60
CA CYS A 600 -33.53 1.35 -2.28
C CYS A 600 -33.40 2.55 -3.23
N PHE A 601 -32.80 3.65 -2.76
CA PHE A 601 -32.62 4.83 -3.60
C PHE A 601 -31.71 4.55 -4.79
N ARG A 602 -30.62 3.80 -4.63
CA ARG A 602 -29.76 3.43 -5.77
C ARG A 602 -30.44 2.52 -6.79
N MET A 603 -31.47 1.78 -6.38
CA MET A 603 -32.32 1.00 -7.28
C MET A 603 -33.50 1.80 -7.84
N ARG A 604 -33.55 3.12 -7.57
CA ARG A 604 -34.63 4.01 -7.99
C ARG A 604 -36.01 3.57 -7.46
N ILE A 605 -36.04 3.10 -6.22
CA ILE A 605 -37.26 2.65 -5.54
C ILE A 605 -37.61 3.65 -4.44
N PRO A 606 -38.77 4.35 -4.54
CA PRO A 606 -39.27 5.19 -3.46
C PRO A 606 -39.47 4.42 -2.15
N VAL A 607 -39.38 5.13 -1.03
CA VAL A 607 -39.49 4.53 0.30
C VAL A 607 -40.55 5.23 1.15
N CYS A 608 -41.39 4.46 1.84
CA CYS A 608 -42.16 4.93 2.99
C CYS A 608 -41.42 4.57 4.27
N ALA A 609 -41.07 5.54 5.11
CA ALA A 609 -40.30 5.28 6.32
C ALA A 609 -40.96 5.88 7.57
N SER A 610 -40.63 5.32 8.73
CA SER A 610 -41.01 5.90 10.02
C SER A 610 -40.37 7.28 10.25
N SER A 611 -40.97 8.05 11.16
CA SER A 611 -40.58 9.44 11.43
C SER A 611 -39.44 9.61 12.45
N GLN A 612 -38.55 8.62 12.58
CA GLN A 612 -37.49 8.60 13.58
C GLN A 612 -36.08 8.49 12.98
N GLY A 613 -35.09 8.99 13.73
CA GLY A 613 -33.66 8.81 13.44
C GLY A 613 -33.20 9.26 12.06
N ALA A 614 -32.17 8.58 11.56
CA ALA A 614 -31.55 8.85 10.27
C ALA A 614 -32.50 8.65 9.08
N LEU A 615 -33.52 7.79 9.18
CA LEU A 615 -34.53 7.63 8.14
C LEU A 615 -35.26 8.95 7.87
N ARG A 616 -35.75 9.59 8.93
CA ARG A 616 -36.40 10.91 8.86
C ARG A 616 -35.45 11.97 8.35
N GLU A 617 -34.25 12.07 8.91
CA GLU A 617 -33.26 13.08 8.53
C GLU A 617 -32.97 13.01 7.03
N ARG A 618 -32.63 11.82 6.54
CA ARG A 618 -32.16 11.64 5.16
C ARG A 618 -33.28 11.84 4.14
N ILE A 619 -34.49 11.32 4.38
CA ILE A 619 -35.64 11.56 3.51
C ILE A 619 -36.06 13.04 3.52
N THR A 620 -36.05 13.70 4.67
CA THR A 620 -36.39 15.14 4.75
C THR A 620 -35.37 15.99 4.00
N ARG A 621 -34.08 15.62 4.09
CA ARG A 621 -32.97 16.35 3.47
C ARG A 621 -32.86 16.10 1.95
N GLN A 622 -33.10 14.87 1.49
CA GLN A 622 -32.80 14.43 0.12
C GLN A 622 -34.05 14.13 -0.72
N GLY A 623 -35.22 13.97 -0.11
CA GLY A 623 -36.45 13.53 -0.80
C GLY A 623 -36.48 12.02 -1.06
N GLY A 624 -37.21 11.60 -2.09
CA GLY A 624 -37.26 10.22 -2.58
C GLY A 624 -38.08 9.25 -1.71
N GLY A 625 -38.65 9.72 -0.62
CA GLY A 625 -39.54 8.94 0.23
C GLY A 625 -40.58 9.77 0.96
N VAL A 626 -41.50 9.09 1.63
CA VAL A 626 -42.56 9.69 2.44
C VAL A 626 -42.39 9.28 3.89
N ILE A 627 -42.43 10.27 4.78
CA ILE A 627 -42.35 10.06 6.23
C ILE A 627 -43.74 9.80 6.80
N LEU A 628 -43.84 8.70 7.54
CA LEU A 628 -45.05 8.25 8.20
C LEU A 628 -45.08 8.79 9.64
N HIS A 629 -45.98 9.74 9.88
CA HIS A 629 -46.10 10.46 11.16
C HIS A 629 -47.10 9.85 12.14
N ASN A 630 -47.95 8.92 11.72
CA ASN A 630 -49.02 8.34 12.52
C ASN A 630 -48.88 6.82 12.58
N GLU A 631 -48.97 6.22 13.77
CA GLU A 631 -48.97 4.76 13.95
C GLU A 631 -50.34 4.12 13.65
N ASN A 632 -51.35 4.91 13.33
CA ASN A 632 -52.65 4.40 12.88
C ASN A 632 -52.51 3.66 11.53
N PRO A 633 -52.81 2.35 11.47
CA PRO A 633 -52.63 1.54 10.26
C PRO A 633 -53.40 2.07 9.04
N HIS A 634 -54.60 2.66 9.23
CA HIS A 634 -55.37 3.22 8.11
C HIS A 634 -54.71 4.48 7.52
N SER A 635 -54.11 5.32 8.36
CA SER A 635 -53.39 6.51 7.91
C SER A 635 -52.12 6.12 7.15
N VAL A 636 -51.41 5.11 7.63
CA VAL A 636 -50.19 4.59 7.00
C VAL A 636 -50.52 3.94 5.66
N MET A 637 -51.53 3.07 5.59
CA MET A 637 -51.99 2.44 4.34
C MET A 637 -52.40 3.50 3.29
N ARG A 638 -53.10 4.56 3.70
CA ARG A 638 -53.44 5.67 2.79
C ARG A 638 -52.17 6.32 2.23
N SER A 639 -51.21 6.65 3.08
CA SER A 639 -49.95 7.30 2.69
C SER A 639 -49.13 6.42 1.73
N ILE A 640 -49.07 5.11 1.99
CA ILE A 640 -48.43 4.13 1.09
C ILE A 640 -49.13 4.13 -0.27
N THR A 641 -50.46 4.08 -0.29
CA THR A 641 -51.25 4.00 -1.52
C THR A 641 -51.14 5.28 -2.36
N GLU A 642 -51.21 6.46 -1.73
CA GLU A 642 -51.00 7.76 -2.38
C GLU A 642 -49.60 7.87 -2.99
N SER A 643 -48.57 7.36 -2.29
CA SER A 643 -47.18 7.37 -2.77
C SER A 643 -46.94 6.48 -3.99
N MET A 644 -47.82 5.50 -4.23
CA MET A 644 -47.79 4.63 -5.41
C MET A 644 -48.50 5.23 -6.63
N GLN A 645 -49.25 6.33 -6.45
CA GLN A 645 -50.04 6.96 -7.51
C GLN A 645 -49.30 8.11 -8.18
N GLU A 646 -49.58 8.34 -9.46
CA GLU A 646 -49.12 9.51 -10.20
C GLU A 646 -49.91 10.77 -9.81
N PRO A 647 -49.29 11.97 -9.73
CA PRO A 647 -47.90 12.27 -10.12
C PRO A 647 -46.85 12.08 -9.01
N LEU A 648 -47.27 11.72 -7.79
CA LEU A 648 -46.40 11.67 -6.62
C LEU A 648 -45.29 10.61 -6.79
N HIS A 649 -45.62 9.44 -7.31
CA HIS A 649 -44.64 8.37 -7.55
C HIS A 649 -43.50 8.81 -8.48
N SER A 650 -43.83 9.43 -9.62
CA SER A 650 -42.84 9.95 -10.56
C SER A 650 -41.99 11.05 -9.94
N GLU A 651 -42.58 11.92 -9.11
CA GLU A 651 -41.85 12.96 -8.40
C GLU A 651 -40.83 12.37 -7.40
N LEU A 652 -41.22 11.36 -6.61
CA LEU A 652 -40.30 10.67 -5.72
C LEU A 652 -39.14 10.01 -6.49
N CYS A 653 -39.42 9.38 -7.63
CA CYS A 653 -38.37 8.81 -8.49
C CYS A 653 -37.41 9.88 -9.03
N LYS A 654 -37.91 11.06 -9.45
CA LYS A 654 -37.07 12.17 -9.94
C LYS A 654 -36.17 12.73 -8.84
N GLN A 655 -36.67 12.82 -7.61
CA GLN A 655 -35.88 13.23 -6.45
C GLN A 655 -34.72 12.24 -6.23
N ILE A 656 -35.00 10.94 -6.31
CA ILE A 656 -33.96 9.90 -6.23
C ILE A 656 -32.93 10.03 -7.35
N ASP A 657 -33.37 10.28 -8.59
CA ASP A 657 -32.48 10.46 -9.75
C ASP A 657 -31.48 11.62 -9.56
N SER A 658 -31.80 12.59 -8.69
CA SER A 658 -30.92 13.72 -8.36
C SER A 658 -29.99 13.48 -7.15
N MET A 659 -30.11 12.35 -6.46
CA MET A 659 -29.34 12.06 -5.26
C MET A 659 -27.90 11.66 -5.58
N ILE A 660 -26.97 12.17 -4.77
CA ILE A 660 -25.55 11.78 -4.79
C ILE A 660 -25.25 11.07 -3.48
N PHE A 661 -24.73 9.84 -3.59
CA PHE A 661 -24.31 9.04 -2.42
C PHE A 661 -22.79 9.02 -2.33
N PRO A 662 -22.22 9.26 -1.14
CA PRO A 662 -20.78 9.15 -0.97
C PRO A 662 -20.33 7.71 -1.24
N THR A 663 -19.28 7.58 -2.05
CA THR A 663 -18.62 6.30 -2.30
C THR A 663 -17.80 5.89 -1.09
N ILE A 664 -17.51 4.58 -0.95
CA ILE A 664 -16.63 4.12 0.13
C ILE A 664 -15.24 4.75 0.08
N SER A 665 -14.71 5.00 -1.12
CA SER A 665 -13.41 5.64 -1.32
C SER A 665 -13.40 7.11 -0.87
N GLU A 666 -14.46 7.88 -1.15
CA GLU A 666 -14.59 9.26 -0.66
C GLU A 666 -14.65 9.32 0.86
N VAL A 667 -15.39 8.39 1.49
CA VAL A 667 -15.45 8.29 2.95
C VAL A 667 -14.10 7.86 3.53
N ALA A 668 -13.40 6.91 2.89
CA ALA A 668 -12.06 6.50 3.31
C ALA A 668 -11.05 7.66 3.24
N ALA A 669 -11.05 8.43 2.15
CA ALA A 669 -10.20 9.62 2.02
C ALA A 669 -10.48 10.65 3.11
N TRP A 670 -11.76 10.86 3.46
CA TRP A 670 -12.16 11.75 4.56
C TRP A 670 -11.62 11.26 5.91
N TYR A 671 -11.77 9.98 6.22
CA TYR A 671 -11.21 9.39 7.45
C TYR A 671 -9.68 9.48 7.47
N PHE A 672 -9.00 9.21 6.35
CA PHE A 672 -7.55 9.29 6.24
C PHE A 672 -7.02 10.72 6.49
N ALA A 673 -7.70 11.73 5.94
CA ALA A 673 -7.39 13.13 6.22
C ALA A 673 -7.55 13.48 7.71
N LEU A 674 -8.60 12.97 8.36
CA LEU A 674 -8.80 13.13 9.80
C LEU A 674 -7.67 12.46 10.61
N TYR A 675 -7.30 11.22 10.28
CA TYR A 675 -6.20 10.52 10.96
C TYR A 675 -4.86 11.24 10.78
N THR A 676 -4.58 11.74 9.57
CA THR A 676 -3.36 12.49 9.27
C THR A 676 -3.27 13.78 10.08
N THR A 677 -4.40 14.46 10.26
CA THR A 677 -4.47 15.70 11.06
C THR A 677 -4.08 15.44 12.51
N HIS A 678 -4.59 14.34 13.10
CA HIS A 678 -4.25 13.93 14.45
C HIS A 678 -2.78 13.49 14.60
N GLN A 679 -2.21 12.83 13.58
CA GLN A 679 -0.80 12.46 13.58
C GLN A 679 0.12 13.71 13.56
N LYS A 680 -0.18 14.71 12.71
CA LYS A 680 0.62 15.95 12.62
C LYS A 680 0.59 16.76 13.91
N ALA A 681 -0.58 16.84 14.56
CA ALA A 681 -0.73 17.51 15.85
C ALA A 681 0.12 16.84 16.96
N GLN A 682 0.40 15.54 16.86
CA GLN A 682 1.31 14.83 17.78
C GLN A 682 2.80 15.13 17.48
N SER A 683 3.18 15.30 16.21
CA SER A 683 4.55 15.61 15.81
C SER A 683 4.98 17.06 16.08
N ASP A 684 4.03 18.00 16.19
CA ASP A 684 4.29 19.43 16.43
C ASP A 684 4.57 19.79 17.90
N THR A 685 4.89 18.81 18.75
CA THR A 685 5.47 19.09 20.07
C THR A 685 6.95 19.46 19.89
N PRO A 686 7.39 20.70 20.20
CA PRO A 686 8.64 21.23 19.70
C PRO A 686 9.87 20.53 20.31
N VAL A 687 10.62 19.81 19.48
CA VAL A 687 12.02 19.48 19.75
C VAL A 687 12.85 20.65 19.22
N VAL A 688 13.40 21.45 20.13
CA VAL A 688 14.35 22.51 19.81
C VAL A 688 15.66 21.87 19.35
N ILE A 689 15.94 21.92 18.05
CA ILE A 689 17.25 21.58 17.48
C ILE A 689 17.97 22.89 17.14
N PRO A 690 19.21 23.12 17.62
CA PRO A 690 19.96 24.33 17.30
C PRO A 690 20.47 24.30 15.85
N PRO A 691 20.62 25.48 15.20
CA PRO A 691 21.08 25.55 13.82
C PRO A 691 22.61 25.40 13.78
N THR A 692 23.12 24.64 12.81
CA THR A 692 24.55 24.62 12.46
C THR A 692 24.72 24.30 10.96
N PRO A 693 25.84 24.66 10.32
CA PRO A 693 25.90 25.86 9.48
C PRO A 693 26.28 25.58 8.00
N SER A 694 25.93 26.56 7.16
CA SER A 694 26.48 26.96 5.84
C SER A 694 27.13 25.92 4.90
N GLU A 695 26.58 25.93 3.69
CA GLU A 695 26.99 25.33 2.41
C GLU A 695 28.51 25.26 2.15
N PRO A 696 28.97 24.20 1.45
CA PRO A 696 30.18 24.27 0.63
C PRO A 696 29.84 24.64 -0.82
N ASP A 697 30.45 25.74 -1.27
CA ASP A 697 30.58 26.16 -2.67
C ASP A 697 31.25 25.07 -3.54
N GLY A 698 30.75 24.93 -4.77
CA GLY A 698 31.45 24.24 -5.85
C GLY A 698 30.54 23.56 -6.87
N LEU A 699 29.60 24.28 -7.50
CA LEU A 699 28.78 23.72 -8.58
C LEU A 699 29.41 24.03 -9.95
N GLU A 700 29.78 22.97 -10.67
CA GLU A 700 29.80 22.99 -12.13
C GLU A 700 28.42 23.46 -12.61
N ASN A 701 28.38 24.47 -13.48
CA ASN A 701 27.13 25.03 -14.03
C ASN A 701 26.47 24.02 -15.00
N ASN A 702 25.78 23.02 -14.46
CA ASN A 702 24.93 22.10 -15.23
C ASN A 702 23.67 22.83 -15.71
N VAL A 703 23.39 22.72 -17.00
CA VAL A 703 22.18 23.28 -17.62
C VAL A 703 21.09 22.21 -17.55
N LEU A 704 20.05 22.48 -16.78
CA LEU A 704 18.92 21.58 -16.58
C LEU A 704 17.63 22.16 -17.17
N PRO A 705 16.68 21.33 -17.60
CA PRO A 705 15.40 21.82 -18.09
C PRO A 705 14.59 22.45 -16.95
N ASN A 706 13.90 23.53 -17.27
CA ASN A 706 12.92 24.18 -16.40
C ASN A 706 11.47 23.81 -16.77
N PHE A 707 11.27 23.00 -17.81
CA PHE A 707 9.98 22.36 -18.06
C PHE A 707 10.06 20.95 -18.64
N LEU A 708 9.01 20.15 -18.42
CA LEU A 708 8.86 18.79 -18.94
C LEU A 708 7.58 18.67 -19.78
N ILE A 709 7.68 18.02 -20.95
CA ILE A 709 6.53 17.59 -21.75
C ILE A 709 6.32 16.09 -21.52
N ILE A 710 5.25 15.77 -20.80
CA ILE A 710 4.86 14.40 -20.46
C ILE A 710 3.47 14.08 -21.04
N GLY A 711 3.09 12.81 -21.05
CA GLY A 711 1.73 12.42 -21.40
C GLY A 711 1.60 10.96 -21.81
N ALA A 712 0.37 10.47 -21.86
CA ALA A 712 0.16 9.09 -22.28
C ALA A 712 0.55 8.85 -23.75
N GLN A 713 0.91 7.60 -24.06
CA GLN A 713 1.30 7.21 -25.41
C GLN A 713 0.19 7.59 -26.42
N LYS A 714 0.56 8.25 -27.53
CA LYS A 714 -0.35 8.68 -28.62
C LYS A 714 -1.26 9.90 -28.32
N CYS A 715 -0.89 10.75 -27.36
CA CYS A 715 -1.60 11.99 -27.04
C CYS A 715 -1.04 13.28 -27.70
N GLY A 716 -0.04 13.17 -28.59
CA GLY A 716 0.46 14.33 -29.35
C GLY A 716 1.69 15.04 -28.78
N THR A 717 2.38 14.47 -27.78
CA THR A 717 3.65 15.02 -27.24
C THR A 717 4.70 15.32 -28.32
N THR A 718 4.83 14.48 -29.36
CA THR A 718 5.77 14.71 -30.48
C THR A 718 5.37 15.89 -31.38
N TRP A 719 4.06 16.13 -31.56
CA TRP A 719 3.56 17.29 -32.29
C TRP A 719 3.91 18.58 -31.53
N LEU A 720 3.67 18.59 -30.22
CA LEU A 720 3.99 19.74 -29.38
C LEU A 720 5.50 20.01 -29.33
N TRP A 721 6.30 18.96 -29.13
CA TRP A 721 7.77 19.03 -29.18
C TRP A 721 8.24 19.70 -30.48
N LYS A 722 7.74 19.26 -31.64
CA LYS A 722 8.15 19.81 -32.94
C LYS A 722 7.85 21.31 -33.03
N LEU A 723 6.64 21.74 -32.64
CA LEU A 723 6.24 23.14 -32.74
C LEU A 723 6.98 24.05 -31.74
N LEU A 724 7.26 23.56 -30.53
CA LEU A 724 8.02 24.33 -29.53
C LEU A 724 9.51 24.43 -29.89
N SER A 725 10.10 23.40 -30.52
CA SER A 725 11.49 23.44 -31.01
C SER A 725 11.73 24.47 -32.12
N GLU A 726 10.68 24.97 -32.78
CA GLU A 726 10.78 26.03 -33.80
C GLU A 726 10.75 27.44 -33.19
N HIS A 727 10.48 27.58 -31.89
CA HIS A 727 10.42 28.87 -31.21
C HIS A 727 11.83 29.38 -30.82
N PRO A 728 12.20 30.63 -31.13
CA PRO A 728 13.57 31.14 -30.93
C PRO A 728 13.99 31.28 -29.45
N ASP A 729 13.01 31.28 -28.53
CA ASP A 729 13.20 31.42 -27.08
C ASP A 729 12.93 30.13 -26.29
N ILE A 730 12.87 28.98 -26.98
CA ILE A 730 12.67 27.66 -26.36
C ILE A 730 13.75 26.71 -26.87
N TYR A 731 14.50 26.10 -25.95
CA TYR A 731 15.43 25.02 -26.27
C TYR A 731 14.84 23.67 -25.85
N ILE A 732 14.76 22.71 -26.79
CA ILE A 732 14.43 21.31 -26.50
C ILE A 732 15.38 20.41 -27.31
N PRO A 733 15.95 19.34 -26.72
CA PRO A 733 16.86 18.44 -27.43
C PRO A 733 16.24 17.83 -28.70
N GLY A 734 17.09 17.50 -29.68
CA GLY A 734 16.70 16.83 -30.92
C GLY A 734 16.16 15.40 -30.74
N SER A 735 16.46 14.76 -29.60
CA SER A 735 15.93 13.45 -29.21
C SER A 735 14.54 13.57 -28.61
N THR A 736 13.61 12.71 -29.05
CA THR A 736 12.19 12.79 -28.63
C THR A 736 11.86 12.03 -27.34
N GLU A 737 12.79 11.29 -26.74
CA GLU A 737 12.66 10.66 -25.41
C GLU A 737 14.06 10.66 -24.79
N CYS A 738 14.24 11.27 -23.61
CA CYS A 738 15.53 11.29 -22.90
C CYS A 738 15.62 10.16 -21.87
N GLU A 739 14.48 9.74 -21.30
CA GLU A 739 14.36 8.63 -20.33
C GLU A 739 15.27 8.71 -19.09
N PHE A 740 15.82 9.89 -18.76
CA PHE A 740 16.66 10.14 -17.58
C PHE A 740 16.05 9.65 -16.25
N PHE A 741 14.89 10.18 -15.84
CA PHE A 741 14.24 9.80 -14.56
C PHE A 741 13.73 8.35 -14.48
N THR A 742 13.77 7.61 -15.60
CA THR A 742 13.34 6.21 -15.69
C THR A 742 14.48 5.24 -16.02
N GLY A 743 15.69 5.74 -16.25
CA GLY A 743 16.84 4.97 -16.68
C GLY A 743 17.93 4.88 -15.61
N GLU A 744 18.90 3.99 -15.84
CA GLU A 744 20.05 3.78 -14.95
C GLU A 744 20.92 5.04 -14.80
N MET A 745 20.85 5.96 -15.77
CA MET A 745 21.59 7.23 -15.77
C MET A 745 21.29 8.10 -14.54
N TYR A 746 20.08 8.03 -13.97
CA TYR A 746 19.73 8.79 -12.76
C TYR A 746 20.45 8.31 -11.50
N GLU A 747 20.76 7.00 -11.41
CA GLU A 747 21.32 6.38 -10.20
C GLU A 747 22.86 6.50 -10.13
N ASN A 748 23.49 7.04 -11.16
CA ASN A 748 24.95 7.22 -11.24
C ASN A 748 25.39 8.52 -10.55
N GLU A 749 26.56 8.51 -9.90
CA GLU A 749 27.14 9.71 -9.26
C GLU A 749 27.37 10.88 -10.23
N SER A 750 27.61 10.61 -11.53
CA SER A 750 27.75 11.61 -12.59
C SER A 750 26.44 11.93 -13.34
N GLY A 751 25.32 11.30 -12.97
CA GLY A 751 24.10 11.25 -13.78
C GLY A 751 23.55 12.61 -14.19
N ILE A 752 23.58 13.60 -13.29
CA ILE A 752 23.11 14.97 -13.57
C ILE A 752 24.02 15.70 -14.56
N SER A 753 25.34 15.52 -14.45
CA SER A 753 26.31 16.10 -15.39
C SER A 753 26.17 15.46 -16.77
N ASP A 754 26.03 14.12 -16.83
CA ASP A 754 25.83 13.38 -18.08
C ASP A 754 24.53 13.80 -18.78
N TYR A 755 23.45 13.96 -18.02
CA TYR A 755 22.16 14.44 -18.51
C TYR A 755 22.25 15.86 -19.09
N SER A 756 22.90 16.79 -18.39
CA SER A 756 23.16 18.16 -18.85
C SER A 756 24.00 18.16 -20.14
N GLN A 757 25.14 17.47 -20.16
CA GLN A 757 26.05 17.47 -21.31
C GLN A 757 25.45 16.78 -22.55
N GLN A 758 24.76 15.66 -22.36
CA GLN A 758 24.22 14.86 -23.45
C GLN A 758 23.05 15.54 -24.17
N PHE A 759 22.15 16.18 -23.42
CA PHE A 759 20.91 16.70 -24.00
C PHE A 759 20.86 18.24 -24.10
N PHE A 760 21.58 18.96 -23.23
CA PHE A 760 21.47 20.43 -23.10
C PHE A 760 22.74 21.20 -23.46
N SER A 761 23.77 20.54 -24.00
CA SER A 761 25.00 21.21 -24.48
C SER A 761 24.78 22.21 -25.62
N GLY A 762 23.64 22.15 -26.33
CA GLY A 762 23.27 23.07 -27.40
C GLY A 762 22.56 24.35 -26.94
N TYR A 763 22.29 24.51 -25.64
CA TYR A 763 21.60 25.67 -25.06
C TYR A 763 22.42 26.97 -25.23
N LYS A 764 21.76 28.07 -25.64
CA LYS A 764 22.41 29.35 -25.99
C LYS A 764 21.86 30.55 -25.21
N GLY A 765 20.99 30.33 -24.22
CA GLY A 765 20.42 31.39 -23.38
C GLY A 765 18.91 31.59 -23.58
N GLU A 766 18.22 30.64 -24.19
CA GLU A 766 16.76 30.62 -24.34
C GLU A 766 16.04 30.65 -22.98
N HIS A 767 14.89 31.33 -22.87
CA HIS A 767 14.21 31.45 -21.57
C HIS A 767 13.63 30.12 -21.06
N ALA A 768 13.07 29.31 -21.96
CA ALA A 768 12.47 28.02 -21.62
C ALA A 768 13.34 26.85 -22.12
N ILE A 769 13.74 25.97 -21.20
CA ILE A 769 14.59 24.80 -21.47
C ILE A 769 13.77 23.56 -21.15
N GLY A 770 13.47 22.76 -22.17
CA GLY A 770 12.50 21.67 -22.07
C GLY A 770 13.07 20.30 -22.32
N GLU A 771 12.50 19.30 -21.67
CA GLU A 771 12.65 17.90 -22.05
C GLU A 771 11.29 17.32 -22.46
N LYS A 772 11.28 16.38 -23.41
CA LYS A 772 10.10 15.58 -23.71
C LYS A 772 10.41 14.11 -23.47
N THR A 773 9.69 13.52 -22.51
CA THR A 773 9.61 12.07 -22.34
C THR A 773 8.18 11.68 -21.96
N ALA A 774 7.48 10.98 -22.85
CA ALA A 774 6.04 10.71 -22.66
C ALA A 774 5.79 9.74 -21.49
N SER A 775 6.62 8.71 -21.37
CA SER A 775 6.48 7.63 -20.38
C SER A 775 6.51 8.12 -18.93
N TYR A 776 7.08 9.29 -18.63
CA TYR A 776 7.11 9.88 -17.29
C TYR A 776 5.73 10.12 -16.69
N PHE A 777 4.71 10.33 -17.53
CA PHE A 777 3.34 10.45 -17.03
C PHE A 777 2.85 9.16 -16.39
N TRP A 778 3.42 7.99 -16.71
CA TRP A 778 2.99 6.70 -16.18
C TRP A 778 3.47 6.45 -14.74
N ALA A 779 2.98 7.24 -13.80
CA ALA A 779 3.54 7.40 -12.47
C ALA A 779 2.68 6.84 -11.32
N SER A 780 1.58 6.12 -11.60
CA SER A 780 0.75 5.50 -10.54
C SER A 780 0.66 3.99 -10.69
N ASN A 781 0.58 3.30 -9.55
CA ASN A 781 0.30 1.87 -9.45
C ASN A 781 -1.20 1.57 -9.22
N ASP A 782 -2.05 2.58 -9.08
CA ASP A 782 -3.51 2.36 -8.98
C ASP A 782 -4.01 1.74 -10.28
N TYR A 783 -5.02 0.88 -10.19
CA TYR A 783 -5.49 0.11 -11.35
C TYR A 783 -4.44 -0.86 -11.92
N SER A 784 -3.39 -1.22 -11.18
CA SER A 784 -2.35 -2.18 -11.61
C SER A 784 -2.88 -3.57 -12.00
N SER A 785 -4.09 -3.94 -11.55
CA SER A 785 -4.83 -5.12 -12.03
C SER A 785 -5.12 -5.07 -13.53
N TRP A 786 -5.04 -3.89 -14.16
CA TRP A 786 -5.13 -3.66 -15.61
C TRP A 786 -3.75 -3.57 -16.30
N ASN A 787 -2.69 -4.03 -15.61
CA ASN A 787 -1.35 -4.24 -16.16
C ASN A 787 -0.77 -5.60 -15.75
N SER A 788 -0.96 -6.61 -16.59
CA SER A 788 -0.34 -7.94 -16.40
C SER A 788 1.05 -8.05 -17.05
N GLY A 789 1.57 -6.96 -17.63
CA GLY A 789 2.83 -6.93 -18.37
C GLY A 789 4.08 -6.78 -17.54
N ALA A 790 5.23 -7.05 -18.18
CA ALA A 790 6.57 -6.84 -17.62
C ALA A 790 6.91 -5.34 -17.46
N ARG A 791 6.37 -4.46 -18.32
CA ARG A 791 6.53 -3.01 -18.20
C ARG A 791 5.62 -2.48 -17.09
N LYS A 792 6.18 -1.77 -16.11
CA LYS A 792 5.45 -1.21 -14.96
C LYS A 792 5.47 0.32 -14.99
N SER A 793 4.49 0.92 -14.33
CA SER A 793 4.49 2.32 -13.93
C SER A 793 5.71 2.62 -13.05
N GLN A 794 6.12 3.89 -13.02
CA GLN A 794 7.31 4.35 -12.30
C GLN A 794 6.92 5.47 -11.32
N PRO A 795 6.44 5.13 -10.10
CA PRO A 795 5.88 6.11 -9.18
C PRO A 795 6.87 7.12 -8.59
N SER A 796 8.18 6.81 -8.66
CA SER A 796 9.23 7.71 -8.17
C SER A 796 9.59 8.82 -9.17
N VAL A 797 9.09 8.79 -10.41
CA VAL A 797 9.46 9.79 -11.44
C VAL A 797 9.10 11.23 -11.03
N PRO A 798 7.88 11.53 -10.49
CA PRO A 798 7.55 12.89 -10.04
C PRO A 798 8.46 13.39 -8.91
N GLU A 799 8.78 12.52 -7.94
CA GLU A 799 9.72 12.80 -6.85
C GLU A 799 11.11 13.11 -7.39
N LYS A 800 11.65 12.23 -8.24
CA LYS A 800 12.97 12.39 -8.86
C LYS A 800 13.06 13.69 -9.67
N ALA A 801 12.02 14.01 -10.44
CA ALA A 801 11.92 15.25 -11.19
C ALA A 801 11.90 16.47 -10.26
N TYR A 802 11.12 16.43 -9.17
CA TYR A 802 11.05 17.52 -8.19
C TYR A 802 12.39 17.75 -7.47
N MET A 803 13.03 16.68 -7.01
CA MET A 803 14.30 16.75 -6.29
C MET A 803 15.45 17.23 -7.18
N THR A 804 15.39 16.97 -8.49
CA THR A 804 16.44 17.34 -9.44
C THR A 804 16.23 18.71 -10.06
N LEU A 805 15.00 19.00 -10.53
CA LEU A 805 14.69 20.22 -11.30
C LEU A 805 14.13 21.34 -10.41
N GLY A 806 13.68 21.00 -9.20
CA GLY A 806 13.13 21.95 -8.24
C GLY A 806 11.65 22.25 -8.45
N LYS A 807 11.05 22.84 -7.41
CA LYS A 807 9.60 23.08 -7.30
C LYS A 807 9.01 23.97 -8.40
N ASP A 808 9.81 24.86 -8.98
CA ASP A 808 9.36 25.87 -9.94
C ASP A 808 9.28 25.33 -11.39
N THR A 809 9.68 24.07 -11.60
CA THR A 809 9.62 23.38 -12.89
C THR A 809 8.20 23.32 -13.42
N LYS A 810 8.03 23.66 -14.70
CA LYS A 810 6.74 23.62 -15.39
C LYS A 810 6.49 22.27 -16.04
N ILE A 811 5.31 21.70 -15.88
CA ILE A 811 4.94 20.39 -16.42
C ILE A 811 3.83 20.58 -17.45
N ILE A 812 4.03 20.10 -18.68
CA ILE A 812 3.01 20.10 -19.72
C ILE A 812 2.53 18.67 -19.93
N VAL A 813 1.24 18.42 -19.75
CA VAL A 813 0.63 17.09 -19.84
C VAL A 813 -0.29 17.04 -21.06
N THR A 814 0.01 16.18 -22.03
CA THR A 814 -0.88 15.96 -23.18
C THR A 814 -1.75 14.70 -23.01
N LEU A 815 -3.06 14.84 -23.17
CA LEU A 815 -4.08 13.81 -22.99
C LEU A 815 -4.96 13.67 -24.26
N ARG A 816 -5.63 12.52 -24.40
CA ARG A 816 -6.52 12.15 -25.52
C ARG A 816 -7.61 11.23 -25.00
N HIS A 817 -8.78 11.12 -25.63
CA HIS A 817 -9.80 10.15 -25.22
C HIS A 817 -9.19 8.76 -24.91
N PRO A 818 -9.36 8.21 -23.68
CA PRO A 818 -8.55 7.10 -23.20
C PRO A 818 -8.78 5.79 -23.97
N VAL A 819 -10.00 5.54 -24.45
CA VAL A 819 -10.30 4.41 -25.38
C VAL A 819 -9.61 4.57 -26.73
N GLU A 820 -9.75 5.73 -27.38
CA GLU A 820 -9.09 6.03 -28.66
C GLU A 820 -7.56 5.98 -28.55
N ARG A 821 -7.03 6.43 -27.42
CA ARG A 821 -5.61 6.35 -27.09
C ARG A 821 -5.15 4.91 -26.93
N ALA A 822 -5.91 4.06 -26.23
CA ALA A 822 -5.62 2.63 -26.11
C ALA A 822 -5.65 1.92 -27.48
N LEU A 823 -6.65 2.19 -28.31
CA LEU A 823 -6.73 1.66 -29.68
C LEU A 823 -5.56 2.12 -30.55
N SER A 824 -5.20 3.40 -30.44
CA SER A 824 -4.07 3.95 -31.20
C SER A 824 -2.73 3.37 -30.74
N ALA A 825 -2.56 3.10 -29.44
CA ALA A 825 -1.36 2.46 -28.90
C ALA A 825 -1.29 0.98 -29.33
N TYR A 826 -2.40 0.25 -29.27
CA TYR A 826 -2.50 -1.13 -29.73
C TYR A 826 -2.15 -1.26 -31.22
N CYS A 827 -2.75 -0.44 -32.08
CA CYS A 827 -2.42 -0.41 -33.51
C CYS A 827 -0.96 -0.04 -33.77
N HIS A 828 -0.39 0.86 -32.96
CA HIS A 828 1.02 1.24 -33.07
C HIS A 828 1.94 0.05 -32.79
N HIS A 829 1.70 -0.69 -31.70
CA HIS A 829 2.47 -1.86 -31.33
C HIS A 829 2.30 -3.02 -32.34
N LEU A 830 1.09 -3.23 -32.87
CA LEU A 830 0.86 -4.16 -33.97
C LEU A 830 1.62 -3.75 -35.25
N HIS A 831 1.70 -2.46 -35.55
CA HIS A 831 2.39 -1.97 -36.75
C HIS A 831 3.90 -2.20 -36.68
N HIS A 832 4.50 -1.99 -35.51
CA HIS A 832 5.93 -2.18 -35.26
C HIS A 832 6.31 -3.64 -34.93
N GLY A 833 5.33 -4.55 -34.91
CA GLY A 833 5.57 -5.97 -34.63
C GLY A 833 5.90 -6.28 -33.17
N SER A 834 5.71 -5.32 -32.26
CA SER A 834 5.95 -5.49 -30.82
C SER A 834 4.87 -6.33 -30.13
N ILE A 835 3.71 -6.50 -30.78
CA ILE A 835 2.58 -7.30 -30.31
C ILE A 835 2.05 -8.15 -31.48
N ALA A 836 1.67 -9.40 -31.21
CA ALA A 836 1.00 -10.26 -32.17
C ALA A 836 -0.54 -10.05 -32.15
N HIS A 837 -1.19 -10.18 -33.30
CA HIS A 837 -2.65 -10.07 -33.36
C HIS A 837 -3.30 -11.36 -32.83
N SER A 838 -3.89 -11.26 -31.64
CA SER A 838 -4.46 -12.38 -30.86
C SER A 838 -5.98 -12.57 -31.02
N GLY A 839 -6.67 -11.60 -31.61
CA GLY A 839 -8.14 -11.58 -31.68
C GLY A 839 -8.87 -11.18 -30.38
N ASN A 840 -8.14 -10.91 -29.29
CA ASN A 840 -8.69 -10.41 -28.03
C ASN A 840 -7.97 -9.10 -27.64
N PHE A 841 -8.65 -7.99 -27.85
CA PHE A 841 -8.07 -6.66 -27.67
C PHE A 841 -7.77 -6.37 -26.21
N LEU A 842 -8.75 -6.60 -25.33
CA LEU A 842 -8.66 -6.24 -23.92
C LEU A 842 -7.53 -6.97 -23.20
N GLU A 843 -7.41 -8.28 -23.41
CA GLU A 843 -6.36 -9.08 -22.77
C GLU A 843 -4.98 -8.67 -23.26
N THR A 844 -4.79 -8.48 -24.57
CA THR A 844 -3.49 -8.06 -25.10
C THR A 844 -3.16 -6.63 -24.70
N ALA A 845 -4.13 -5.71 -24.65
CA ALA A 845 -3.91 -4.35 -24.17
C ALA A 845 -3.53 -4.31 -22.68
N LYS A 846 -4.13 -5.18 -21.86
CA LYS A 846 -3.82 -5.37 -20.44
C LYS A 846 -2.40 -5.92 -20.24
N GLN A 847 -1.99 -6.92 -21.03
CA GLN A 847 -0.64 -7.53 -20.96
C GLN A 847 0.49 -6.57 -21.34
N HIS A 848 0.20 -5.50 -22.08
CA HIS A 848 1.21 -4.53 -22.50
C HIS A 848 1.10 -3.20 -21.75
N GLY A 849 0.31 -3.14 -20.66
CA GLY A 849 0.11 -1.92 -19.87
C GLY A 849 -0.63 -0.80 -20.61
N ILE A 850 -1.15 -1.08 -21.81
CA ILE A 850 -1.89 -0.11 -22.63
C ILE A 850 -3.15 0.33 -21.91
N ILE A 851 -3.84 -0.58 -21.22
CA ILE A 851 -5.04 -0.20 -20.45
C ILE A 851 -4.65 0.70 -19.27
N HIS A 852 -3.69 0.26 -18.47
CA HIS A 852 -3.25 0.97 -17.26
C HIS A 852 -2.79 2.41 -17.52
N MET A 853 -2.05 2.68 -18.60
CA MET A 853 -1.63 4.05 -18.97
C MET A 853 -2.80 5.03 -19.26
N GLY A 854 -4.04 4.54 -19.29
CA GLY A 854 -5.23 5.33 -19.56
C GLY A 854 -5.93 5.93 -18.35
N PHE A 855 -5.49 5.58 -17.15
CA PHE A 855 -6.03 6.12 -15.91
C PHE A 855 -5.31 7.44 -15.59
N TYR A 856 -5.70 8.47 -16.34
CA TYR A 856 -5.05 9.79 -16.32
C TYR A 856 -5.19 10.50 -14.99
N ALA A 857 -6.34 10.40 -14.31
CA ALA A 857 -6.52 11.06 -13.02
C ALA A 857 -5.60 10.45 -11.97
N SER A 858 -5.50 9.12 -11.95
CA SER A 858 -4.57 8.39 -11.08
C SER A 858 -3.11 8.82 -11.31
N HIS A 859 -2.69 8.89 -12.57
CA HIS A 859 -1.33 9.32 -12.91
C HIS A 859 -1.05 10.79 -12.61
N LEU A 860 -2.02 11.68 -12.91
CA LEU A 860 -1.88 13.11 -12.66
C LEU A 860 -1.81 13.44 -11.16
N ARG A 861 -2.51 12.70 -10.30
CA ARG A 861 -2.42 12.87 -8.84
C ARG A 861 -1.00 12.69 -8.33
N LYS A 862 -0.25 11.72 -8.87
CA LYS A 862 1.15 11.48 -8.49
C LYS A 862 2.06 12.65 -8.85
N TRP A 863 1.76 13.36 -9.94
CA TRP A 863 2.45 14.61 -10.28
C TRP A 863 2.04 15.78 -9.38
N LEU A 864 0.76 15.85 -9.00
CA LEU A 864 0.23 16.89 -8.12
C LEU A 864 0.68 16.78 -6.66
N GLU A 865 1.17 15.62 -6.22
CA GLU A 865 1.83 15.44 -4.91
C GLU A 865 3.10 16.28 -4.78
N TRP A 866 3.79 16.55 -5.90
CA TRP A 866 5.09 17.21 -5.94
C TRP A 866 5.06 18.59 -6.60
N PHE A 867 4.24 18.77 -7.63
CA PHE A 867 4.10 20.03 -8.36
C PHE A 867 2.70 20.61 -8.16
N PRO A 868 2.57 21.88 -7.74
CA PRO A 868 1.25 22.51 -7.60
C PRO A 868 0.58 22.61 -8.98
N LEU A 869 -0.75 22.61 -9.01
CA LEU A 869 -1.53 22.64 -10.27
C LEU A 869 -1.16 23.85 -11.17
N GLU A 870 -0.78 24.98 -10.59
CA GLU A 870 -0.30 26.16 -11.31
C GLU A 870 1.03 25.95 -12.08
N ASN A 871 1.77 24.90 -11.74
CA ASN A 871 2.96 24.43 -12.45
C ASN A 871 2.63 23.29 -13.42
N ILE A 872 1.36 22.92 -13.61
CA ILE A 872 0.94 21.89 -14.56
C ILE A 872 -0.06 22.45 -15.58
N HIS A 873 0.32 22.41 -16.86
CA HIS A 873 -0.55 22.79 -17.98
C HIS A 873 -1.05 21.55 -18.74
N ILE A 874 -2.37 21.39 -18.83
CA ILE A 874 -3.00 20.19 -19.40
C ILE A 874 -3.59 20.50 -20.75
N ILE A 875 -3.20 19.72 -21.76
CA ILE A 875 -3.67 19.82 -23.13
C ILE A 875 -4.48 18.58 -23.43
N ILE A 876 -5.75 18.74 -23.78
CA ILE A 876 -6.61 17.66 -24.27
C ILE A 876 -6.67 17.79 -25.79
N GLN A 877 -6.27 16.73 -26.48
CA GLN A 877 -6.10 16.75 -27.92
C GLN A 877 -7.40 17.13 -28.66
N GLU A 878 -8.54 16.55 -28.26
CA GLU A 878 -9.84 16.84 -28.88
C GLU A 878 -10.37 18.24 -28.57
N ASP A 879 -10.21 18.71 -27.33
CA ASP A 879 -10.71 20.02 -26.88
C ASP A 879 -9.84 21.19 -27.36
N ASP A 880 -8.52 21.04 -27.25
CA ASP A 880 -7.58 22.13 -27.39
C ASP A 880 -6.90 22.10 -28.77
N VAL A 881 -6.32 20.97 -29.16
CA VAL A 881 -5.50 20.86 -30.39
C VAL A 881 -6.35 20.80 -31.65
N ILE A 882 -7.42 20.01 -31.66
CA ILE A 882 -8.29 19.88 -32.84
C ILE A 882 -9.13 21.14 -33.05
N THR A 883 -9.62 21.74 -31.97
CA THR A 883 -10.48 22.94 -32.02
C THR A 883 -9.71 24.18 -32.45
N ASP A 884 -8.57 24.46 -31.81
CA ASP A 884 -7.76 25.64 -32.11
C ASP A 884 -6.27 25.39 -31.74
N PRO A 885 -5.49 24.79 -32.66
CA PRO A 885 -4.09 24.47 -32.40
C PRO A 885 -3.22 25.73 -32.20
N GLN A 886 -3.59 26.85 -32.83
CA GLN A 886 -2.86 28.10 -32.68
C GLN A 886 -3.05 28.69 -31.28
N LYS A 887 -4.29 28.73 -30.78
CA LYS A 887 -4.59 29.18 -29.41
C LYS A 887 -3.93 28.28 -28.36
N THR A 888 -3.95 26.96 -28.57
CA THR A 888 -3.27 26.01 -27.70
C THR A 888 -1.78 26.31 -27.60
N LEU A 889 -1.12 26.55 -28.73
CA LEU A 889 0.31 26.88 -28.74
C LEU A 889 0.60 28.21 -28.03
N ARG A 890 -0.22 29.25 -28.22
CA ARG A 890 -0.08 30.53 -27.47
C ARG A 890 -0.21 30.33 -25.96
N ASN A 891 -1.16 29.50 -25.51
CA ASN A 891 -1.36 29.21 -24.09
C ASN A 891 -0.16 28.50 -23.47
N VAL A 892 0.43 27.54 -24.21
CA VAL A 892 1.64 26.83 -23.77
C VAL A 892 2.83 27.79 -23.70
N GLN A 893 3.03 28.62 -24.72
CA GLN A 893 4.11 29.62 -24.73
C GLN A 893 3.95 30.62 -23.57
N ALA A 894 2.73 31.12 -23.32
CA ALA A 894 2.45 31.99 -22.18
C ALA A 894 2.70 31.31 -20.83
N PHE A 895 2.37 30.02 -20.71
CA PHE A 895 2.63 29.22 -19.51
C PHE A 895 4.14 29.01 -19.25
N LEU A 896 4.93 28.88 -20.31
CA LEU A 896 6.40 28.78 -20.24
C LEU A 896 7.09 30.13 -20.01
N GLY A 897 6.38 31.24 -20.14
CA GLY A 897 6.91 32.58 -19.87
C GLY A 897 7.87 33.10 -20.94
N VAL A 898 7.81 32.60 -22.18
CA VAL A 898 8.67 33.08 -23.27
C VAL A 898 8.42 34.56 -23.58
N ASN A 899 9.45 35.24 -24.09
CA ASN A 899 9.44 36.68 -24.31
C ASN A 899 8.37 37.15 -25.33
N ASP A 900 8.08 36.34 -26.35
CA ASP A 900 7.02 36.61 -27.34
C ASP A 900 6.10 35.38 -27.50
N PRO A 901 4.96 35.31 -26.79
CA PRO A 901 4.05 34.16 -26.82
C PRO A 901 3.15 34.12 -28.07
N HIS A 902 3.47 34.88 -29.13
CA HIS A 902 2.68 34.97 -30.35
C HIS A 902 3.36 34.40 -31.59
N ILE A 903 4.58 33.88 -31.46
CA ILE A 903 5.30 33.24 -32.56
C ILE A 903 4.71 31.84 -32.79
N ILE A 904 3.99 31.68 -33.90
CA ILE A 904 3.35 30.42 -34.29
C ILE A 904 3.87 30.00 -35.67
N PRO A 905 4.33 28.75 -35.84
CA PRO A 905 4.71 28.22 -37.15
C PRO A 905 3.58 28.28 -38.18
N ASP A 906 3.92 28.50 -39.46
CA ASP A 906 2.95 28.64 -40.56
C ASP A 906 2.09 27.37 -40.79
N ASP A 907 2.62 26.19 -40.47
CA ASP A 907 1.92 24.91 -40.59
C ASP A 907 1.74 24.22 -39.24
N VAL A 908 0.65 24.56 -38.54
CA VAL A 908 0.18 23.85 -37.34
C VAL A 908 -0.70 22.63 -37.66
N SER A 909 -1.02 22.40 -38.95
CA SER A 909 -1.99 21.41 -39.40
C SER A 909 -1.39 20.00 -39.57
N ALA A 910 -0.07 19.92 -39.60
CA ALA A 910 0.64 18.66 -39.80
C ALA A 910 0.63 17.79 -38.53
N VAL A 911 -0.03 16.63 -38.67
CA VAL A 911 0.18 15.36 -37.94
C VAL A 911 -0.74 15.06 -36.75
N LEU A 912 -1.87 14.42 -37.06
CA LEU A 912 -2.45 13.32 -36.28
C LEU A 912 -2.63 12.08 -37.16
N SER A 913 -1.54 11.57 -37.74
CA SER A 913 -1.60 10.38 -38.59
C SER A 913 -1.75 9.10 -37.76
N GLY A 914 -2.98 8.74 -37.41
CA GLY A 914 -3.33 7.43 -36.87
C GLY A 914 -3.52 6.38 -37.96
N ALA A 915 -3.53 5.10 -37.58
CA ALA A 915 -4.01 4.04 -38.48
C ALA A 915 -5.48 4.34 -38.84
N LYS A 916 -5.83 4.31 -40.14
CA LYS A 916 -7.22 4.48 -40.58
C LYS A 916 -8.05 3.31 -40.04
N ARG A 917 -9.20 3.59 -39.44
CA ARG A 917 -10.11 2.58 -38.88
C ARG A 917 -11.48 2.65 -39.56
N ILE A 918 -12.17 1.51 -39.68
CA ILE A 918 -13.52 1.39 -40.23
C ILE A 918 -14.34 0.41 -39.38
N GLN A 919 -15.55 0.82 -39.00
CA GLN A 919 -16.50 -0.05 -38.29
C GLN A 919 -17.33 -0.83 -39.31
N VAL A 920 -17.46 -2.15 -39.13
CA VAL A 920 -18.35 -3.01 -39.93
C VAL A 920 -19.09 -3.95 -38.99
N GLY A 921 -20.40 -3.74 -38.84
CA GLY A 921 -21.20 -4.43 -37.81
C GLY A 921 -20.66 -4.14 -36.41
N ASP A 922 -20.51 -5.18 -35.59
CA ASP A 922 -20.00 -5.08 -34.21
C ASP A 922 -18.47 -5.13 -34.11
N THR A 923 -17.74 -5.07 -35.24
CA THR A 923 -16.29 -5.19 -35.28
C THR A 923 -15.63 -3.96 -35.90
N LEU A 924 -14.60 -3.45 -35.22
CA LEU A 924 -13.74 -2.38 -35.69
C LEU A 924 -12.53 -2.96 -36.42
N TYR A 925 -12.24 -2.45 -37.61
CA TYR A 925 -11.10 -2.86 -38.43
C TYR A 925 -10.08 -1.72 -38.58
N ALA A 926 -8.79 -2.04 -38.61
CA ALA A 926 -7.72 -1.09 -38.88
C ALA A 926 -6.98 -1.42 -40.19
N TYR A 927 -6.70 -0.37 -40.97
CA TYR A 927 -5.83 -0.44 -42.15
C TYR A 927 -4.37 -0.39 -41.74
N MET A 928 -3.62 -1.41 -42.16
CA MET A 928 -2.18 -1.52 -41.90
C MET A 928 -1.40 -1.07 -43.14
N LYS A 929 -0.39 -0.20 -42.98
CA LYS A 929 0.52 0.14 -44.08
C LYS A 929 1.30 -1.10 -44.50
N HIS A 930 1.68 -1.18 -45.79
CA HIS A 930 2.30 -2.32 -46.49
C HIS A 930 3.57 -2.93 -45.86
N THR A 931 4.10 -2.34 -44.78
CA THR A 931 5.32 -2.72 -44.07
C THR A 931 5.11 -3.53 -42.78
N SER A 932 3.87 -3.85 -42.37
CA SER A 932 3.63 -4.56 -41.10
C SER A 932 3.88 -6.07 -41.18
N ALA A 933 4.42 -6.64 -40.09
CA ALA A 933 4.76 -8.06 -39.93
C ALA A 933 3.62 -9.06 -40.19
N THR A 934 2.36 -8.60 -40.21
CA THR A 934 1.15 -9.44 -40.33
C THR A 934 0.74 -9.80 -41.76
N GLN A 935 1.40 -9.28 -42.80
CA GLN A 935 1.10 -9.48 -44.24
C GLN A 935 -0.37 -9.19 -44.69
N LYS A 936 -1.26 -8.74 -43.79
CA LYS A 936 -2.67 -8.42 -44.06
C LYS A 936 -2.91 -6.91 -44.06
N LYS A 937 -3.64 -6.40 -45.08
CA LYS A 937 -3.92 -4.95 -45.25
C LYS A 937 -4.99 -4.40 -44.30
N ILE A 938 -5.89 -5.25 -43.82
CA ILE A 938 -7.00 -4.90 -42.94
C ILE A 938 -7.08 -5.97 -41.84
N LEU A 939 -7.13 -5.55 -40.58
CA LEU A 939 -7.23 -6.44 -39.41
C LEU A 939 -8.44 -6.04 -38.58
N ALA A 940 -9.22 -7.02 -38.12
CA ALA A 940 -10.19 -6.81 -37.04
C ALA A 940 -9.39 -6.49 -35.77
N ILE A 941 -9.73 -5.45 -35.02
CA ILE A 941 -8.92 -5.02 -33.88
C ILE A 941 -9.67 -5.00 -32.56
N ALA A 942 -10.97 -4.76 -32.53
CA ALA A 942 -11.80 -4.80 -31.32
C ALA A 942 -13.29 -4.89 -31.70
N SER A 943 -14.11 -5.47 -30.84
CA SER A 943 -15.57 -5.43 -30.96
C SER A 943 -16.18 -4.22 -30.24
N THR A 944 -17.40 -3.83 -30.61
CA THR A 944 -18.13 -2.73 -29.95
C THR A 944 -18.33 -2.99 -28.45
N ASP A 945 -18.58 -4.24 -28.06
CA ASP A 945 -18.72 -4.67 -26.66
C ASP A 945 -17.40 -4.53 -25.88
N GLU A 946 -16.26 -4.91 -26.48
CA GLU A 946 -14.95 -4.70 -25.87
C GLU A 946 -14.61 -3.21 -25.68
N LEU A 947 -14.99 -2.36 -26.64
CA LEU A 947 -14.78 -0.91 -26.54
C LEU A 947 -15.67 -0.28 -25.47
N GLN A 948 -16.92 -0.72 -25.37
CA GLN A 948 -17.84 -0.27 -24.33
C GLN A 948 -17.34 -0.69 -22.94
N LYS A 949 -16.87 -1.94 -22.80
CA LYS A 949 -16.22 -2.40 -21.57
C LYS A 949 -15.00 -1.57 -21.23
N LEU A 950 -14.14 -1.25 -22.21
CA LEU A 950 -12.97 -0.40 -21.97
C LEU A 950 -13.36 1.02 -21.55
N TYR A 951 -14.42 1.57 -22.13
CA TYR A 951 -14.95 2.86 -21.70
C TYR A 951 -15.47 2.81 -20.27
N ASP A 952 -16.28 1.81 -19.92
CA ASP A 952 -16.83 1.65 -18.58
C ASP A 952 -15.71 1.42 -17.54
N ILE A 953 -14.59 0.81 -17.94
CA ILE A 953 -13.37 0.69 -17.12
C ILE A 953 -12.75 2.06 -16.83
N TYR A 954 -12.66 2.96 -17.81
CA TYR A 954 -12.07 4.29 -17.64
C TYR A 954 -13.00 5.34 -17.05
N LEU A 955 -14.32 5.13 -17.14
CA LEU A 955 -15.32 6.13 -16.77
C LEU A 955 -15.12 6.74 -15.37
N PRO A 956 -14.82 5.96 -14.30
CA PRO A 956 -14.57 6.53 -12.99
C PRO A 956 -13.36 7.48 -12.96
N ASP A 957 -12.28 7.12 -13.65
CA ASP A 957 -11.06 7.93 -13.72
C ASP A 957 -11.24 9.18 -14.60
N ILE A 958 -12.03 9.09 -15.69
CA ILE A 958 -12.39 10.26 -16.52
C ILE A 958 -13.15 11.29 -15.69
N GLN A 959 -14.16 10.86 -14.93
CA GLN A 959 -14.94 11.75 -14.07
C GLN A 959 -14.08 12.42 -13.00
N GLU A 960 -13.06 11.71 -12.51
CA GLU A 960 -12.12 12.27 -11.56
C GLU A 960 -11.13 13.24 -12.20
N LEU A 961 -10.70 12.96 -13.43
CA LEU A 961 -9.86 13.88 -14.20
C LEU A 961 -10.55 15.24 -14.36
N GLU A 962 -11.83 15.25 -14.75
CA GLU A 962 -12.64 16.49 -14.89
C GLU A 962 -12.67 17.32 -13.60
N LYS A 963 -12.74 16.65 -12.43
CA LYS A 963 -12.69 17.30 -11.11
C LYS A 963 -11.32 17.94 -10.86
N ILE A 964 -10.23 17.22 -11.16
CA ILE A 964 -8.86 17.70 -10.96
C ILE A 964 -8.58 18.93 -11.85
N ILE A 965 -8.94 18.85 -13.12
CA ILE A 965 -8.64 19.91 -14.10
C ILE A 965 -9.67 21.05 -14.09
N LYS A 966 -10.77 20.89 -13.34
CA LYS A 966 -11.86 21.85 -13.19
C LYS A 966 -12.47 22.31 -14.52
N ARG A 967 -12.44 21.44 -15.53
CA ARG A 967 -13.13 21.63 -16.81
C ARG A 967 -13.71 20.30 -17.27
N PRO A 968 -14.90 20.29 -17.89
CA PRO A 968 -15.41 19.09 -18.53
C PRO A 968 -14.47 18.71 -19.68
N VAL A 969 -14.33 17.41 -19.94
CA VAL A 969 -13.75 16.94 -21.20
C VAL A 969 -14.81 17.00 -22.30
N THR A 970 -14.42 17.07 -23.59
CA THR A 970 -15.39 17.15 -24.72
C THR A 970 -16.60 16.22 -24.54
N SER A 971 -17.76 16.60 -25.10
CA SER A 971 -18.91 15.69 -25.24
C SER A 971 -18.57 14.41 -26.02
N LEU A 972 -17.46 14.38 -26.76
CA LEU A 972 -16.95 13.18 -27.46
C LEU A 972 -16.50 12.08 -26.48
N TRP A 973 -16.29 12.39 -25.20
CA TRP A 973 -15.96 11.43 -24.15
C TRP A 973 -17.21 10.90 -23.42
N THR A 974 -18.43 11.21 -23.89
CA THR A 974 -19.71 10.80 -23.27
C THR A 974 -20.29 9.52 -23.88
N LYS A 975 -21.04 8.76 -23.08
CA LYS A 975 -21.64 7.45 -23.44
C LYS A 975 -22.65 7.52 -24.60
N GLU A 976 -23.27 8.67 -24.83
CA GLU A 976 -24.32 8.85 -25.85
C GLU A 976 -23.78 8.77 -27.29
N GLN A 977 -22.52 9.11 -27.55
CA GLN A 977 -21.92 8.98 -28.89
C GLN A 977 -21.33 7.61 -29.17
N PHE A 978 -20.85 6.85 -28.17
CA PHE A 978 -20.35 5.49 -28.40
C PHE A 978 -21.45 4.52 -28.86
N ASN A 979 -22.69 4.74 -28.44
CA ASN A 979 -23.87 4.02 -28.91
C ASN A 979 -24.40 4.50 -30.27
N ALA A 980 -24.00 5.68 -30.76
CA ALA A 980 -24.55 6.33 -31.95
C ALA A 980 -23.67 6.24 -33.21
N GLN A 981 -22.60 5.42 -33.18
CA GLN A 981 -21.39 5.40 -34.03
C GLN A 981 -20.24 6.20 -33.38
N PRO A 982 -19.04 5.59 -33.23
CA PRO A 982 -17.89 6.28 -32.67
C PRO A 982 -17.56 7.52 -33.51
N PRO A 983 -17.05 8.61 -32.91
CA PRO A 983 -16.76 9.85 -33.63
C PRO A 983 -15.60 9.61 -34.60
N ILE A 984 -15.93 9.24 -35.84
CA ILE A 984 -15.03 9.37 -36.97
C ILE A 984 -15.10 10.86 -37.36
N LEU A 985 -14.02 11.59 -37.14
CA LEU A 985 -13.85 12.96 -37.65
C LEU A 985 -14.35 13.03 -39.11
N PRO A 986 -15.27 13.95 -39.45
CA PRO A 986 -15.84 14.01 -40.79
C PRO A 986 -14.74 14.46 -41.76
N CYS A 987 -14.50 13.69 -42.82
CA CYS A 987 -13.73 14.15 -43.96
C CYS A 987 -14.39 13.61 -45.24
N PRO A 988 -14.50 14.43 -46.30
CA PRO A 988 -15.44 14.23 -47.38
C PRO A 988 -15.05 13.00 -48.21
N LEU A 989 -16.05 12.19 -48.56
CA LEU A 989 -15.87 11.07 -49.49
C LEU A 989 -15.41 11.62 -50.86
N PRO A 990 -14.24 11.24 -51.38
CA PRO A 990 -13.99 11.33 -52.80
C PRO A 990 -14.78 10.20 -53.46
N THR A 991 -15.73 10.56 -54.31
CA THR A 991 -16.40 9.63 -55.22
C THR A 991 -15.34 8.99 -56.10
N ILE A 992 -15.04 7.71 -55.90
CA ILE A 992 -14.18 6.95 -56.80
C ILE A 992 -14.93 5.71 -57.25
N ALA A 993 -15.22 5.71 -58.55
CA ALA A 993 -15.87 4.66 -59.31
C ALA A 993 -15.17 3.31 -59.12
N VAL A 994 -15.98 2.26 -59.03
CA VAL A 994 -15.51 0.86 -58.97
C VAL A 994 -14.91 0.48 -60.33
N PRO A 995 -13.61 0.10 -60.40
CA PRO A 995 -13.06 -0.55 -61.58
C PRO A 995 -13.15 -2.07 -61.39
N THR A 996 -13.93 -2.71 -62.24
CA THR A 996 -13.92 -4.16 -62.47
C THR A 996 -12.53 -4.60 -62.94
N PHE A 997 -11.89 -5.54 -62.24
CA PHE A 997 -10.67 -6.17 -62.75
C PHE A 997 -10.77 -7.69 -62.82
N ILE A 998 -10.41 -8.16 -64.01
CA ILE A 998 -10.38 -9.51 -64.54
C ILE A 998 -9.15 -10.25 -63.99
N ALA A 999 -9.32 -11.54 -63.74
CA ALA A 999 -8.30 -12.46 -63.24
C ALA A 999 -7.12 -12.61 -64.20
N ASN A 1000 -5.91 -12.72 -63.65
CA ASN A 1000 -4.84 -13.45 -64.32
C ASN A 1000 -3.85 -14.11 -63.33
N THR A 1001 -3.35 -15.26 -63.77
CA THR A 1001 -2.65 -16.30 -63.00
C THR A 1001 -1.13 -16.28 -63.21
N ARG A 1002 -0.37 -16.93 -62.28
CA ARG A 1002 0.96 -17.61 -62.40
C ARG A 1002 1.88 -17.28 -61.19
N LYS A 1003 2.83 -18.08 -60.68
CA LYS A 1003 3.12 -19.55 -60.57
C LYS A 1003 4.51 -19.67 -59.86
N LYS A 1004 4.67 -20.64 -58.92
CA LYS A 1004 5.92 -21.35 -58.45
C LYS A 1004 6.98 -20.54 -57.65
N SER A 1005 7.79 -21.08 -56.69
CA SER A 1005 8.25 -22.43 -56.26
C SER A 1005 8.76 -22.39 -54.78
N PHE A 1006 8.42 -23.32 -53.87
CA PHE A 1006 9.10 -24.59 -53.44
C PHE A 1006 10.56 -24.50 -52.94
N VAL A 1007 10.84 -24.89 -51.66
CA VAL A 1007 11.61 -26.08 -51.19
C VAL A 1007 11.56 -26.21 -49.64
N TYR A 1008 11.46 -27.47 -49.17
CA TYR A 1008 11.29 -28.02 -47.80
C TYR A 1008 12.61 -28.35 -47.07
N SER A 1009 12.57 -28.43 -45.72
CA SER A 1009 13.30 -29.40 -44.86
C SER A 1009 12.83 -29.23 -43.39
N ILE A 1010 11.82 -29.96 -42.89
CA ILE A 1010 11.79 -31.32 -42.29
C ILE A 1010 12.17 -31.35 -40.79
N PHE A 1011 11.10 -31.49 -39.96
CA PHE A 1011 10.88 -32.31 -38.75
C PHE A 1011 12.05 -32.55 -37.77
N SER A 1012 11.89 -32.33 -36.46
CA SER A 1012 10.97 -33.10 -35.60
C SER A 1012 10.63 -32.37 -34.29
N GLY A 1013 9.47 -32.70 -33.71
CA GLY A 1013 9.08 -32.23 -32.37
C GLY A 1013 7.58 -32.04 -32.17
N VAL A 1014 6.77 -33.03 -32.59
CA VAL A 1014 5.31 -33.03 -32.49
C VAL A 1014 4.87 -33.10 -31.02
N LYS A 1015 4.19 -32.06 -30.55
CA LYS A 1015 3.05 -32.13 -29.61
C LYS A 1015 2.14 -30.93 -29.88
N ASP A 1016 0.84 -31.19 -29.94
CA ASP A 1016 -0.28 -30.24 -30.07
C ASP A 1016 -0.85 -29.98 -31.49
N ILE A 1017 -1.02 -31.05 -32.27
CA ILE A 1017 -1.95 -31.07 -33.43
C ILE A 1017 -3.23 -31.81 -33.05
N TRP A 1018 -4.24 -31.14 -32.50
CA TRP A 1018 -5.64 -31.60 -32.52
C TRP A 1018 -6.61 -30.42 -32.35
N THR A 1019 -6.93 -29.68 -33.42
CA THR A 1019 -8.15 -28.84 -33.49
C THR A 1019 -8.81 -28.74 -34.88
N ASP A 1020 -8.25 -29.33 -35.94
CA ASP A 1020 -8.74 -29.09 -37.32
C ASP A 1020 -9.65 -30.19 -37.95
N PHE A 1021 -10.03 -31.25 -37.22
CA PHE A 1021 -11.01 -32.24 -37.70
C PHE A 1021 -12.40 -31.99 -37.08
N GLY A 1022 -13.43 -31.79 -37.92
CA GLY A 1022 -14.81 -31.53 -37.51
C GLY A 1022 -15.58 -32.76 -37.02
N GLU A 1023 -16.78 -32.53 -36.47
CA GLU A 1023 -17.63 -33.55 -35.83
C GLU A 1023 -18.06 -34.72 -36.76
N PRO A 1024 -18.22 -35.94 -36.21
CA PRO A 1024 -18.68 -37.10 -36.97
C PRO A 1024 -20.17 -36.99 -37.36
N LEU A 1025 -20.48 -37.36 -38.61
CA LEU A 1025 -21.85 -37.31 -39.14
C LEU A 1025 -22.75 -38.40 -38.50
N PRO A 1026 -24.00 -38.07 -38.10
CA PRO A 1026 -24.89 -39.05 -37.52
C PRO A 1026 -25.38 -40.05 -38.57
N LYS A 1027 -25.07 -41.34 -38.35
CA LYS A 1027 -25.57 -42.57 -39.00
C LYS A 1027 -24.65 -43.34 -39.98
N LEU A 1028 -23.36 -43.04 -40.13
CA LEU A 1028 -22.40 -43.96 -40.78
C LEU A 1028 -21.03 -43.91 -40.07
N THR A 1029 -20.79 -44.86 -39.15
CA THR A 1029 -19.68 -44.91 -38.18
C THR A 1029 -18.29 -45.24 -38.75
N ARG A 1030 -17.94 -44.80 -39.97
CA ARG A 1030 -16.59 -45.06 -40.55
C ARG A 1030 -15.97 -43.93 -41.37
N PHE A 1031 -16.49 -42.69 -41.36
CA PHE A 1031 -15.88 -41.58 -42.14
C PHE A 1031 -15.82 -40.24 -41.38
N ILE A 1032 -14.76 -39.44 -41.61
CA ILE A 1032 -14.62 -38.05 -41.12
C ILE A 1032 -14.53 -37.08 -42.30
N ARG A 1033 -15.19 -35.90 -42.18
CA ARG A 1033 -15.18 -34.83 -43.19
C ARG A 1033 -14.27 -33.69 -42.75
N HIS A 1034 -13.38 -33.25 -43.63
CA HIS A 1034 -12.50 -32.11 -43.35
C HIS A 1034 -13.23 -30.78 -43.59
N ASN A 1035 -13.25 -29.87 -42.61
CA ASN A 1035 -14.08 -28.65 -42.67
C ASN A 1035 -13.69 -27.68 -43.79
N ILE A 1036 -12.40 -27.58 -44.13
CA ILE A 1036 -11.92 -26.68 -45.19
C ILE A 1036 -11.97 -27.30 -46.60
N LEU A 1037 -11.66 -28.59 -46.74
CA LEU A 1037 -11.52 -29.25 -48.05
C LEU A 1037 -12.79 -29.98 -48.51
N GLY A 1038 -13.78 -30.16 -47.63
CA GLY A 1038 -15.08 -30.75 -47.94
C GLY A 1038 -15.08 -32.25 -48.28
N LYS A 1039 -13.91 -32.91 -48.35
CA LYS A 1039 -13.74 -34.34 -48.65
C LYS A 1039 -13.91 -35.23 -47.42
N THR A 1040 -14.45 -36.43 -47.63
CA THR A 1040 -14.70 -37.46 -46.62
C THR A 1040 -13.70 -38.60 -46.74
N TRP A 1041 -13.15 -39.08 -45.61
CA TRP A 1041 -12.15 -40.17 -45.56
C TRP A 1041 -12.60 -41.30 -44.64
N PRO A 1042 -12.38 -42.58 -45.01
CA PRO A 1042 -12.67 -43.70 -44.13
C PRO A 1042 -11.64 -43.80 -42.99
N VAL A 1043 -12.10 -44.06 -41.78
CA VAL A 1043 -11.24 -44.27 -40.60
C VAL A 1043 -11.44 -45.68 -40.06
N GLN A 1044 -10.34 -46.41 -39.87
CA GLN A 1044 -10.33 -47.74 -39.27
C GLN A 1044 -9.78 -47.61 -37.84
N MET A 1045 -10.60 -47.94 -36.84
CA MET A 1045 -10.21 -47.80 -35.43
C MET A 1045 -9.27 -48.95 -35.02
N PRO A 1046 -8.12 -48.67 -34.37
CA PRO A 1046 -7.26 -49.71 -33.81
C PRO A 1046 -7.88 -50.29 -32.54
N THR A 1047 -7.83 -51.62 -32.41
CA THR A 1047 -8.23 -52.37 -31.21
C THR A 1047 -7.13 -52.33 -30.15
N GLU A 1048 -7.51 -51.87 -28.96
CA GLU A 1048 -6.99 -52.13 -27.61
C GLU A 1048 -5.46 -52.20 -27.37
N THR A 1049 -4.98 -51.13 -26.70
CA THR A 1049 -3.94 -51.05 -25.65
C THR A 1049 -2.44 -51.31 -25.95
N PRO A 1050 -1.52 -50.66 -25.19
CA PRO A 1050 -1.62 -49.41 -24.41
C PRO A 1050 -1.02 -48.20 -25.14
#